data_AF-A0AAP0DRV0-F1
#
_entry.id   AF-A0AAP0DRV0-F1
#
_cell.length_a   1.000
_cell.length_b   1.000
_cell.length_c   1.000
_cell.angle_alpha   90.00
_cell.angle_beta   90.00
_cell.angle_gamma   90.00
#
_symmetry.space_group_name_H-M   'P 1'
#
loop_
_entity.id
_entity.type
_entity.pdbx_description
1 polymer ?
#
loop_
_entity_poly.entity_id
_entity_poly.type
_entity_poly.pdbx_seq_one_letter_code
_entity_poly.pdbx_strand_id
1 'polypeptide(L)'
;MEVLKCLFEDRKGILHGTLPPSPNFNSIWLHRNSIRSKGFPRFQRMDVIKSQQLSVRSIEKVVVHPLVLLSIVDNYYRVAKDTRKRVVGVLLGSSFKGTVDVTNSYSVPFEEDDKDPSIWFLDHNYHEAMFSMFKRINAKEHVVGWYSTGPKLRENDLDVHGLFNDYIPNPVLVIIDVQPKELGIPTKAYYAIEEVKENATQKSQKVFVHVPSEIAAHEVEEIGVEHLLRDVKDTTISTLATEVTGKLAALKGLDARLKEIRGYLDLVIDEKLPLNHEILYHLQDVFNLLPNLNVADLIKAFAVKTNDQMLVIYLSSLIRSVIALHNLISNKMLNKEHEKAEDAKPATVPPVSGSEVNNTYNTLSKVEATKNSTMELLSFSAPSSSCYPSSNLPQFPPTKPRQSFSLRPLPPPPPQQSVKCSFHSSPQTLEFDSKPNFAFSASSPQTPATAMRGSESDAMGLLLRERIVFLGTQIDDFVADAIISQLLLLDAQDPTKDIRLFINSTGGSLSSSMAIYDVLKLVRADVSTIALGISASTASIVLGGGTKGKRLAMANTRIMIHQPLGGASGQAIDVEIQAREMMHNKENVTRIIAESTGRDYEQVQKDIDRDRYMSPIEAVEYGIIDGVIDEDAIIPLEPVPDRVKPTLSYDAISKDLEKFLNPDIPDEEII
;
A
#
# COMPACT_ATOMS: atom_id res chain seq x y z
N MET A 1 35.17 -36.15 -12.26
CA MET A 1 36.17 -37.25 -12.31
C MET A 1 36.66 -37.44 -10.90
N GLU A 2 36.58 -38.56 -10.21
CA GLU A 2 36.15 -39.92 -10.49
C GLU A 2 35.53 -40.44 -9.19
N VAL A 3 34.25 -40.75 -9.21
CA VAL A 3 33.71 -41.85 -8.40
C VAL A 3 33.03 -42.74 -9.43
N LEU A 4 33.89 -43.57 -10.01
CA LEU A 4 33.60 -44.65 -10.96
C LEU A 4 32.39 -45.48 -10.49
N LYS A 5 31.48 -45.83 -11.40
CA LYS A 5 31.46 -47.16 -12.04
C LYS A 5 31.70 -48.30 -11.03
N CYS A 6 30.62 -48.87 -10.49
CA CYS A 6 30.51 -50.29 -10.13
C CYS A 6 29.10 -50.62 -9.62
N LEU A 7 28.74 -51.92 -9.68
CA LEU A 7 27.44 -52.57 -9.49
C LEU A 7 26.66 -52.69 -10.83
N PHE A 8 27.07 -53.51 -11.82
CA PHE A 8 27.25 -54.98 -11.85
C PHE A 8 25.94 -55.75 -11.53
N GLU A 9 25.28 -56.28 -12.58
CA GLU A 9 25.05 -57.73 -12.86
C GLU A 9 23.86 -58.33 -12.06
N ASP A 10 22.98 -59.20 -12.54
CA ASP A 10 23.10 -60.29 -13.51
C ASP A 10 21.69 -60.88 -13.83
N ARG A 11 21.66 -61.79 -14.82
CA ARG A 11 20.67 -62.88 -15.13
C ARG A 11 19.86 -62.79 -16.44
N LYS A 12 20.53 -63.24 -17.51
CA LYS A 12 20.25 -64.45 -18.36
C LYS A 12 18.84 -65.07 -18.26
N GLY A 13 18.17 -65.51 -19.33
CA GLY A 13 18.50 -65.68 -20.76
C GLY A 13 17.41 -66.52 -21.48
N ILE A 14 17.70 -66.93 -22.74
CA ILE A 14 17.17 -68.12 -23.47
C ILE A 14 15.74 -67.92 -24.08
N LEU A 15 15.39 -68.10 -25.37
CA LEU A 15 15.93 -68.82 -26.55
C LEU A 15 15.31 -68.33 -27.90
N HIS A 16 16.12 -68.37 -28.96
CA HIS A 16 15.92 -68.68 -30.39
C HIS A 16 14.61 -68.41 -31.19
N GLY A 17 14.79 -67.91 -32.44
CA GLY A 17 13.96 -68.27 -33.60
C GLY A 17 13.82 -67.24 -34.73
N THR A 18 14.85 -67.06 -35.58
CA THR A 18 14.84 -67.31 -37.05
C THR A 18 14.03 -66.37 -37.99
N LEU A 19 14.79 -65.56 -38.75
CA LEU A 19 14.56 -65.01 -40.10
C LEU A 19 14.07 -66.08 -41.11
N PRO A 20 13.54 -65.78 -42.35
CA PRO A 20 14.00 -64.77 -43.33
C PRO A 20 12.87 -64.21 -44.27
N PRO A 21 13.10 -63.78 -45.53
CA PRO A 21 13.95 -62.69 -46.05
C PRO A 21 13.15 -61.63 -46.86
N SER A 22 13.85 -60.53 -47.18
CA SER A 22 13.52 -59.55 -48.23
C SER A 22 13.41 -60.17 -49.65
N PRO A 23 12.85 -59.41 -50.61
CA PRO A 23 13.73 -58.99 -51.70
C PRO A 23 13.62 -57.51 -52.10
N ASN A 24 14.77 -57.01 -52.57
CA ASN A 24 15.02 -55.75 -53.28
C ASN A 24 14.11 -55.56 -54.50
N PHE A 25 13.83 -54.31 -54.90
CA PHE A 25 14.47 -53.68 -56.07
C PHE A 25 14.01 -52.23 -56.31
N ASN A 26 14.92 -51.48 -56.91
CA ASN A 26 14.96 -50.04 -57.15
C ASN A 26 13.90 -49.45 -58.09
N SER A 27 13.82 -48.11 -57.97
CA SER A 27 13.50 -47.09 -58.98
C SER A 27 12.04 -46.64 -59.13
N ILE A 28 11.79 -45.35 -58.88
CA ILE A 28 11.51 -44.32 -59.90
C ILE A 28 11.25 -42.98 -59.19
N TRP A 29 12.07 -41.98 -59.55
CA TRP A 29 11.85 -40.55 -59.26
C TRP A 29 10.95 -39.97 -60.35
N LEU A 30 9.88 -39.25 -59.97
CA LEU A 30 9.44 -37.93 -60.47
C LEU A 30 7.92 -37.71 -60.37
N HIS A 31 7.57 -36.48 -59.96
CA HIS A 31 6.29 -35.76 -60.07
C HIS A 31 5.28 -35.78 -58.90
N ARG A 32 5.43 -34.75 -58.06
CA ARG A 32 4.48 -33.64 -57.79
C ARG A 32 2.99 -33.96 -57.53
N ASN A 33 2.57 -33.52 -56.33
CA ASN A 33 1.23 -33.16 -55.85
C ASN A 33 0.26 -34.27 -55.39
N SER A 34 -0.33 -33.99 -54.21
CA SER A 34 -1.47 -34.67 -53.56
C SER A 34 -1.11 -35.79 -52.57
N ILE A 35 -0.71 -35.41 -51.35
CA ILE A 35 -0.76 -36.33 -50.20
C ILE A 35 -2.15 -36.20 -49.57
N ARG A 36 -3.08 -36.98 -50.14
CA ARG A 36 -4.27 -37.47 -49.45
C ARG A 36 -3.82 -38.68 -48.62
N SER A 37 -3.84 -38.53 -47.30
CA SER A 37 -3.48 -39.56 -46.32
C SER A 37 -4.22 -40.87 -46.54
N LYS A 38 -3.50 -41.99 -46.68
CA LYS A 38 -4.05 -43.34 -46.49
C LYS A 38 -3.25 -44.07 -45.40
N GLY A 39 -3.91 -44.22 -44.25
CA GLY A 39 -4.01 -45.47 -43.47
C GLY A 39 -2.75 -46.10 -42.89
N PHE A 40 -2.48 -45.79 -41.61
CA PHE A 40 -1.90 -46.72 -40.62
C PHE A 40 -2.76 -46.66 -39.33
N PRO A 41 -2.71 -47.69 -38.46
CA PRO A 41 -3.91 -48.28 -37.87
C PRO A 41 -4.44 -47.51 -36.66
N ARG A 42 -5.77 -47.44 -36.62
CA ARG A 42 -6.61 -46.92 -35.54
C ARG A 42 -6.45 -47.81 -34.31
N PHE A 43 -5.51 -47.49 -33.42
CA PHE A 43 -5.48 -48.04 -32.07
C PHE A 43 -6.60 -47.41 -31.22
N GLN A 44 -7.15 -48.22 -30.33
CA GLN A 44 -8.47 -48.09 -29.71
C GLN A 44 -8.79 -46.72 -29.12
N ARG A 45 -9.94 -46.20 -29.55
CA ARG A 45 -10.75 -45.21 -28.84
C ARG A 45 -11.01 -45.73 -27.42
N MET A 46 -10.55 -45.01 -26.40
CA MET A 46 -11.08 -45.16 -25.04
C MET A 46 -12.46 -44.51 -25.02
N ASP A 47 -13.48 -45.34 -25.21
CA ASP A 47 -14.88 -45.00 -24.97
C ASP A 47 -15.12 -44.90 -23.45
N VAL A 48 -14.85 -43.72 -22.88
CA VAL A 48 -15.51 -43.26 -21.65
C VAL A 48 -15.69 -41.75 -21.77
N ILE A 49 -16.87 -41.33 -22.24
CA ILE A 49 -17.76 -40.35 -21.60
C ILE A 49 -19.03 -40.35 -22.44
N LYS A 50 -20.12 -40.85 -21.85
CA LYS A 50 -21.47 -40.69 -22.37
C LYS A 50 -21.71 -39.19 -22.57
N SER A 51 -22.16 -38.85 -23.77
CA SER A 51 -22.73 -37.57 -24.16
C SER A 51 -23.77 -37.09 -23.15
N GLN A 52 -23.34 -36.29 -22.17
CA GLN A 52 -24.16 -35.19 -21.69
C GLN A 52 -23.81 -34.00 -22.57
N GLN A 53 -24.81 -33.59 -23.33
CA GLN A 53 -24.87 -32.35 -24.07
C GLN A 53 -24.83 -31.19 -23.04
N LEU A 54 -23.65 -30.94 -22.48
CA LEU A 54 -23.36 -29.71 -21.75
C LEU A 54 -23.42 -28.61 -22.80
N SER A 55 -24.52 -27.86 -22.80
CA SER A 55 -24.52 -26.55 -23.45
C SER A 55 -23.24 -25.84 -23.01
N VAL A 56 -22.42 -25.49 -23.99
CA VAL A 56 -21.20 -24.73 -23.79
C VAL A 56 -21.61 -23.42 -23.12
N ARG A 57 -21.50 -23.36 -21.79
CA ARG A 57 -21.88 -22.17 -21.03
C ARG A 57 -20.80 -21.11 -21.28
N SER A 58 -21.26 -19.88 -21.53
CA SER A 58 -20.39 -18.72 -21.61
C SER A 58 -19.60 -18.58 -20.31
N ILE A 59 -18.32 -18.25 -20.43
CA ILE A 59 -17.48 -17.96 -19.28
C ILE A 59 -17.88 -16.58 -18.78
N GLU A 60 -18.36 -16.52 -17.55
CA GLU A 60 -18.83 -15.28 -16.91
C GLU A 60 -17.70 -14.56 -16.19
N LYS A 61 -16.74 -15.32 -15.66
CA LYS A 61 -15.70 -14.80 -14.78
C LYS A 61 -14.44 -15.67 -14.80
N VAL A 62 -13.28 -15.04 -14.63
CA VAL A 62 -12.00 -15.73 -14.44
C VAL A 62 -11.39 -15.31 -13.11
N VAL A 63 -11.00 -16.30 -12.31
CA VAL A 63 -10.33 -16.11 -11.02
C VAL A 63 -8.90 -16.58 -11.16
N VAL A 64 -7.94 -15.72 -10.84
CA VAL A 64 -6.50 -16.03 -10.95
C VAL A 64 -5.87 -16.05 -9.56
N HIS A 65 -5.25 -17.17 -9.20
CA HIS A 65 -4.56 -17.31 -7.93
C HIS A 65 -3.21 -16.56 -7.88
N PRO A 66 -2.79 -15.98 -6.74
CA PRO A 66 -1.50 -15.30 -6.60
C PRO A 66 -0.30 -16.18 -6.95
N LEU A 67 -0.38 -17.49 -6.68
CA LEU A 67 0.66 -18.46 -7.04
C LEU A 67 0.94 -18.47 -8.55
N VAL A 68 -0.10 -18.35 -9.36
CA VAL A 68 -0.01 -18.30 -10.83
C VAL A 68 0.73 -17.05 -11.27
N LEU A 69 0.42 -15.89 -10.68
CA LEU A 69 1.09 -14.63 -10.99
C LEU A 69 2.59 -14.71 -10.65
N LEU A 70 2.94 -15.25 -9.48
CA LEU A 70 4.33 -15.43 -9.07
C LEU A 70 5.08 -16.42 -9.98
N SER A 71 4.46 -17.53 -10.36
CA SER A 71 5.03 -18.50 -11.31
C SER A 71 5.31 -17.86 -12.67
N ILE A 72 4.40 -17.03 -13.17
CA ILE A 72 4.53 -16.37 -14.47
C ILE A 72 5.62 -15.29 -14.44
N VAL A 73 5.72 -14.54 -13.34
CA VAL A 73 6.82 -13.59 -13.12
C VAL A 73 8.16 -14.33 -13.06
N ASP A 74 8.27 -15.46 -12.35
CA ASP A 74 9.48 -16.30 -12.32
C ASP A 74 9.85 -16.80 -13.72
N ASN A 75 8.88 -17.33 -14.47
CA ASN A 75 9.07 -17.78 -15.85
C ASN A 75 9.57 -16.66 -16.77
N TYR A 76 9.02 -15.44 -16.63
CA TYR A 76 9.49 -14.27 -17.37
C TYR A 76 10.96 -13.96 -17.07
N TYR A 77 11.36 -13.98 -15.80
CA TYR A 77 12.75 -13.72 -15.41
C TYR A 77 13.74 -14.80 -15.85
N ARG A 78 13.30 -16.05 -16.03
CA ARG A 78 14.16 -17.14 -16.53
C ARG A 78 14.40 -17.07 -18.04
N VAL A 79 13.38 -16.68 -18.80
CA VAL A 79 13.37 -16.81 -20.27
C VAL A 79 13.58 -15.49 -20.98
N ALA A 80 12.92 -14.43 -20.51
CA ALA A 80 12.75 -13.19 -21.25
C ALA A 80 13.43 -11.97 -20.61
N LYS A 81 14.10 -12.13 -19.46
CA LYS A 81 14.84 -11.05 -18.80
C LYS A 81 15.82 -10.41 -19.78
N ASP A 82 15.75 -9.08 -19.91
CA ASP A 82 16.57 -8.26 -20.83
C ASP A 82 16.31 -8.49 -22.32
N THR A 83 15.25 -9.21 -22.68
CA THR A 83 14.80 -9.40 -24.07
C THR A 83 13.46 -8.72 -24.32
N ARG A 84 13.06 -8.59 -25.59
CA ARG A 84 11.72 -8.14 -25.99
C ARG A 84 10.72 -9.29 -26.18
N LYS A 85 11.15 -10.53 -25.93
CA LYS A 85 10.35 -11.72 -26.10
C LYS A 85 9.25 -11.77 -25.03
N ARG A 86 8.10 -12.32 -25.40
CA ARG A 86 7.09 -12.72 -24.41
C ARG A 86 7.22 -14.20 -24.07
N VAL A 87 6.73 -14.55 -22.90
CA VAL A 87 6.56 -15.93 -22.45
C VAL A 87 5.11 -16.33 -22.64
N VAL A 88 4.91 -17.50 -23.22
CA VAL A 88 3.62 -18.16 -23.35
C VAL A 88 3.65 -19.42 -22.49
N GLY A 89 2.52 -19.73 -21.86
CA GLY A 89 2.39 -20.96 -21.11
C GLY A 89 0.96 -21.38 -20.92
N VAL A 90 0.79 -22.52 -20.25
CA VAL A 90 -0.50 -23.17 -20.08
C VAL A 90 -1.04 -22.88 -18.70
N LEU A 91 -2.34 -22.60 -18.65
CA LEU A 91 -3.09 -22.40 -17.42
C LEU A 91 -3.78 -23.70 -17.02
N LEU A 92 -3.54 -24.10 -15.78
CA LEU A 92 -4.17 -25.24 -15.14
C LEU A 92 -5.15 -24.75 -14.08
N GLY A 93 -6.26 -25.47 -13.94
CA GLY A 93 -7.25 -25.14 -12.94
C GLY A 93 -8.51 -25.95 -13.08
N SER A 94 -9.62 -25.33 -12.68
CA SER A 94 -10.94 -25.93 -12.82
C SER A 94 -11.99 -24.93 -13.30
N SER A 95 -12.94 -25.39 -14.11
CA SER A 95 -14.10 -24.59 -14.50
C SER A 95 -15.35 -25.08 -13.78
N PHE A 96 -16.05 -24.19 -13.08
CA PHE A 96 -17.28 -24.49 -12.38
C PHE A 96 -18.31 -23.37 -12.54
N LYS A 97 -19.52 -23.72 -13.00
CA LYS A 97 -20.67 -22.81 -13.14
C LYS A 97 -20.37 -21.50 -13.91
N GLY A 98 -19.54 -21.55 -14.95
CA GLY A 98 -19.19 -20.36 -15.75
C GLY A 98 -18.04 -19.54 -15.17
N THR A 99 -17.53 -19.90 -13.99
CA THR A 99 -16.29 -19.36 -13.43
C THR A 99 -15.13 -20.27 -13.76
N VAL A 100 -14.07 -19.71 -14.34
CA VAL A 100 -12.79 -20.42 -14.55
C VAL A 100 -11.85 -20.04 -13.43
N ASP A 101 -11.50 -21.03 -12.62
CA ASP A 101 -10.59 -20.90 -11.49
C ASP A 101 -9.21 -21.40 -11.88
N VAL A 102 -8.23 -20.49 -11.91
CA VAL A 102 -6.86 -20.73 -12.38
C VAL A 102 -5.95 -20.89 -11.17
N THR A 103 -5.57 -22.13 -10.86
CA THR A 103 -4.81 -22.48 -9.66
C THR A 103 -3.32 -22.61 -9.91
N ASN A 104 -2.91 -23.06 -11.11
CA ASN A 104 -1.52 -23.35 -11.41
C ASN A 104 -1.16 -23.03 -12.87
N SER A 105 0.12 -22.92 -13.17
CA SER A 105 0.59 -22.68 -14.54
C SER A 105 2.02 -23.17 -14.74
N TYR A 106 2.37 -23.43 -16.00
CA TYR A 106 3.74 -23.68 -16.42
C TYR A 106 4.02 -23.05 -17.78
N SER A 107 5.27 -22.65 -18.01
CA SER A 107 5.72 -22.11 -19.29
C SER A 107 5.95 -23.23 -20.30
N VAL A 108 5.71 -22.93 -21.58
CA VAL A 108 6.04 -23.83 -22.70
C VAL A 108 7.10 -23.14 -23.55
N PRO A 109 8.12 -23.86 -24.08
CA PRO A 109 9.05 -23.29 -25.04
C PRO A 109 8.29 -22.66 -26.21
N PHE A 110 8.38 -21.33 -26.29
CA PHE A 110 7.69 -20.52 -27.27
C PHE A 110 8.69 -19.54 -27.89
N GLU A 111 8.75 -19.53 -29.22
CA GLU A 111 9.56 -18.58 -29.97
C GLU A 111 8.69 -17.88 -31.02
N GLU A 112 8.92 -16.59 -31.20
CA GLU A 112 8.28 -15.77 -32.21
C GLU A 112 9.35 -14.92 -32.89
N ASP A 113 9.17 -14.66 -34.18
CA ASP A 113 10.06 -13.77 -34.92
C ASP A 113 9.71 -12.30 -34.60
N ASP A 114 10.72 -11.49 -34.25
CA ASP A 114 10.54 -10.07 -33.95
C ASP A 114 10.12 -9.24 -35.18
N LYS A 115 10.43 -9.71 -36.40
CA LYS A 115 10.13 -9.02 -37.66
C LYS A 115 8.81 -9.46 -38.26
N ASP A 116 8.48 -10.75 -38.15
CA ASP A 116 7.24 -11.33 -38.69
C ASP A 116 6.45 -12.07 -37.59
N PRO A 117 5.45 -11.41 -36.98
CA PRO A 117 4.66 -11.99 -35.90
C PRO A 117 3.88 -13.26 -36.27
N SER A 118 3.65 -13.52 -37.57
CA SER A 118 2.96 -14.72 -38.03
C SER A 118 3.81 -15.98 -37.91
N ILE A 119 5.13 -15.85 -37.78
CA ILE A 119 6.05 -16.96 -37.61
C ILE A 119 6.28 -17.17 -36.12
N TRP A 120 5.73 -18.25 -35.60
CA TRP A 120 5.89 -18.65 -34.19
C TRP A 120 6.00 -20.17 -34.08
N PHE A 121 6.61 -20.61 -32.97
CA PHE A 121 6.83 -22.01 -32.63
C PHE A 121 6.37 -22.26 -31.20
N LEU A 122 5.63 -23.36 -30.99
CA LEU A 122 5.19 -23.85 -29.69
C LEU A 122 5.43 -25.35 -29.62
N ASP A 123 6.11 -25.81 -28.57
CA ASP A 123 6.40 -27.24 -28.39
C ASP A 123 5.21 -28.01 -27.77
N HIS A 124 4.42 -28.65 -28.62
CA HIS A 124 3.30 -29.50 -28.21
C HIS A 124 3.72 -30.76 -27.45
N ASN A 125 4.88 -31.34 -27.78
CA ASN A 125 5.35 -32.57 -27.11
C ASN A 125 5.71 -32.26 -25.67
N TYR A 126 6.36 -31.11 -25.43
CA TYR A 126 6.64 -30.63 -24.09
C TYR A 126 5.35 -30.39 -23.29
N HIS A 127 4.34 -29.76 -23.91
CA HIS A 127 3.04 -29.54 -23.27
C HIS A 127 2.38 -30.86 -22.84
N GLU A 128 2.30 -31.86 -23.72
CA GLU A 128 1.67 -33.14 -23.40
C GLU A 128 2.41 -33.91 -22.29
N ALA A 129 3.74 -33.92 -22.35
CA ALA A 129 4.57 -34.56 -21.34
C ALA A 129 4.40 -33.89 -19.96
N MET A 130 4.45 -32.55 -19.91
CA MET A 130 4.25 -31.79 -18.68
C MET A 130 2.83 -31.95 -18.13
N PHE A 131 1.81 -31.82 -18.98
CA PHE A 131 0.43 -32.00 -18.56
C PHE A 131 0.19 -33.40 -17.97
N SER A 132 0.78 -34.44 -18.57
CA SER A 132 0.73 -35.81 -18.04
C SER A 132 1.36 -35.91 -16.64
N MET A 133 2.48 -35.22 -16.39
CA MET A 133 3.11 -35.17 -15.06
C MET A 133 2.23 -34.44 -14.04
N PHE A 134 1.70 -33.25 -14.39
CA PHE A 134 0.81 -32.49 -13.51
C PHE A 134 -0.46 -33.26 -13.17
N LYS A 135 -1.06 -33.93 -14.16
CA LYS A 135 -2.25 -34.78 -13.97
C LYS A 135 -1.99 -35.98 -13.06
N ARG A 136 -0.75 -36.49 -13.02
CA ARG A 136 -0.35 -37.56 -12.08
C ARG A 136 -0.20 -37.06 -10.64
N ILE A 137 0.16 -35.78 -10.46
CA ILE A 137 0.31 -35.15 -9.15
C ILE A 137 -1.07 -34.74 -8.62
N ASN A 138 -1.85 -34.02 -9.44
CA ASN A 138 -3.17 -33.55 -9.10
C ASN A 138 -4.16 -33.87 -10.23
N ALA A 139 -5.02 -34.87 -9.99
CA ALA A 139 -6.00 -35.30 -10.98
C ALA A 139 -7.17 -34.32 -11.17
N LYS A 140 -7.34 -33.34 -10.26
CA LYS A 140 -8.41 -32.34 -10.33
C LYS A 140 -8.08 -31.20 -11.29
N GLU A 141 -6.80 -30.93 -11.52
CA GLU A 141 -6.35 -29.88 -12.43
C GLU A 141 -6.46 -30.34 -13.89
N HIS A 142 -7.09 -29.50 -14.70
CA HIS A 142 -7.12 -29.65 -16.15
C HIS A 142 -6.64 -28.37 -16.83
N VAL A 143 -6.30 -28.48 -18.10
CA VAL A 143 -6.01 -27.31 -18.93
C VAL A 143 -7.28 -26.48 -19.04
N VAL A 144 -7.24 -25.23 -18.57
CA VAL A 144 -8.36 -24.28 -18.65
C VAL A 144 -8.12 -23.21 -19.72
N GLY A 145 -6.87 -23.06 -20.15
CA GLY A 145 -6.49 -22.03 -21.11
C GLY A 145 -4.98 -21.85 -21.18
N TRP A 146 -4.57 -20.66 -21.59
CA TRP A 146 -3.18 -20.28 -21.74
C TRP A 146 -2.97 -18.82 -21.35
N TYR A 147 -1.73 -18.48 -21.03
CA TYR A 147 -1.35 -17.12 -20.67
C TYR A 147 -0.28 -16.58 -21.59
N SER A 148 -0.24 -15.25 -21.68
CA SER A 148 0.76 -14.50 -22.42
C SER A 148 1.27 -13.35 -21.56
N THR A 149 2.58 -13.20 -21.44
CA THR A 149 3.18 -12.06 -20.73
C THR A 149 3.28 -10.86 -21.66
N GLY A 150 2.80 -9.70 -21.22
CA GLY A 150 2.94 -8.44 -21.97
C GLY A 150 1.64 -7.65 -22.04
N PRO A 151 1.69 -6.33 -22.22
CA PRO A 151 0.55 -5.47 -21.89
C PRO A 151 -0.58 -5.47 -22.95
N LYS A 152 -0.34 -6.02 -24.15
CA LYS A 152 -1.26 -5.92 -25.30
C LYS A 152 -1.39 -7.24 -26.06
N LEU A 153 -2.58 -7.47 -26.59
CA LEU A 153 -2.88 -8.53 -27.56
C LEU A 153 -2.02 -8.36 -28.82
N ARG A 154 -1.64 -9.49 -29.43
CA ARG A 154 -1.00 -9.57 -30.73
C ARG A 154 -1.87 -10.34 -31.72
N GLU A 155 -1.69 -10.10 -33.01
CA GLU A 155 -2.53 -10.70 -34.05
C GLU A 155 -2.40 -12.24 -34.10
N ASN A 156 -1.21 -12.76 -33.82
CA ASN A 156 -0.94 -14.21 -33.78
C ASN A 156 -1.59 -14.93 -32.58
N ASP A 157 -2.13 -14.20 -31.61
CA ASP A 157 -2.77 -14.80 -30.43
C ASP A 157 -4.02 -15.60 -30.81
N LEU A 158 -4.71 -15.23 -31.90
CA LEU A 158 -5.85 -16.00 -32.40
C LEU A 158 -5.44 -17.38 -32.93
N ASP A 159 -4.29 -17.47 -33.59
CA ASP A 159 -3.77 -18.73 -34.13
C ASP A 159 -3.28 -19.64 -32.98
N VAL A 160 -2.57 -19.07 -32.01
CA VAL A 160 -2.14 -19.78 -30.79
C VAL A 160 -3.36 -20.26 -30.01
N HIS A 161 -4.39 -19.43 -29.84
CA HIS A 161 -5.65 -19.82 -29.21
C HIS A 161 -6.37 -20.93 -29.98
N GLY A 162 -6.26 -20.92 -31.31
CA GLY A 162 -6.70 -21.99 -32.20
C GLY A 162 -6.17 -23.36 -31.81
N LEU A 163 -4.88 -23.47 -31.48
CA LEU A 163 -4.26 -24.72 -31.04
C LEU A 163 -4.83 -25.24 -29.71
N PHE A 164 -5.11 -24.33 -28.76
CA PHE A 164 -5.64 -24.74 -27.46
C PHE A 164 -7.08 -25.26 -27.53
N ASN A 165 -7.82 -24.96 -28.60
CA ASN A 165 -9.15 -25.53 -28.84
C ASN A 165 -9.13 -27.05 -29.05
N ASP A 166 -7.99 -27.61 -29.47
CA ASP A 166 -7.83 -29.06 -29.64
C ASP A 166 -7.80 -29.80 -28.29
N TYR A 167 -7.41 -29.10 -27.21
CA TYR A 167 -7.31 -29.65 -25.87
C TYR A 167 -8.56 -29.37 -25.02
N ILE A 168 -9.14 -28.17 -25.15
CA ILE A 168 -10.35 -27.75 -24.42
C ILE A 168 -11.28 -26.97 -25.35
N PRO A 169 -12.61 -27.20 -25.34
CA PRO A 169 -13.54 -26.53 -26.26
C PRO A 169 -13.63 -25.00 -26.09
N ASN A 170 -13.38 -24.47 -24.88
CA ASN A 170 -13.43 -23.04 -24.59
C ASN A 170 -12.18 -22.63 -23.77
N PRO A 171 -11.02 -22.45 -24.39
CA PRO A 171 -9.84 -21.97 -23.69
C PRO A 171 -10.00 -20.51 -23.30
N VAL A 172 -9.48 -20.14 -22.14
CA VAL A 172 -9.30 -18.74 -21.74
C VAL A 172 -7.89 -18.27 -22.09
N LEU A 173 -7.77 -17.07 -22.64
CA LEU A 173 -6.51 -16.33 -22.72
C LEU A 173 -6.43 -15.37 -21.54
N VAL A 174 -5.41 -15.49 -20.69
CA VAL A 174 -5.10 -14.49 -19.65
C VAL A 174 -3.83 -13.75 -20.00
N ILE A 175 -3.95 -12.45 -20.23
CA ILE A 175 -2.83 -11.54 -20.43
C ILE A 175 -2.40 -11.02 -19.07
N ILE A 176 -1.11 -11.16 -18.77
CA ILE A 176 -0.53 -10.71 -17.51
C ILE A 176 0.53 -9.66 -17.79
N ASP A 177 0.36 -8.49 -17.18
CA ASP A 177 1.38 -7.46 -17.17
C ASP A 177 2.41 -7.74 -16.06
N VAL A 178 3.63 -8.05 -16.46
CA VAL A 178 4.75 -8.33 -15.56
C VAL A 178 5.30 -7.04 -14.93
N GLN A 179 5.09 -5.89 -15.59
CA GLN A 179 5.56 -4.59 -15.14
C GLN A 179 4.39 -3.59 -15.13
N PRO A 180 3.42 -3.76 -14.21
CA PRO A 180 2.22 -2.94 -14.19
C PRO A 180 2.56 -1.48 -13.95
N LYS A 181 2.26 -0.64 -14.92
CA LYS A 181 2.39 0.83 -14.82
C LYS A 181 1.11 1.50 -14.31
N GLU A 182 -0.02 0.81 -14.46
CA GLU A 182 -1.35 1.31 -14.15
C GLU A 182 -1.81 0.79 -12.79
N LEU A 183 -2.53 1.64 -12.05
CA LEU A 183 -3.24 1.22 -10.84
C LEU A 183 -4.43 0.35 -11.26
N GLY A 184 -4.33 -0.96 -11.02
CA GLY A 184 -5.39 -1.90 -11.33
C GLY A 184 -4.93 -3.35 -11.20
N ILE A 185 -5.83 -4.26 -11.51
CA ILE A 185 -5.53 -5.70 -11.56
C ILE A 185 -4.65 -5.94 -12.81
N PRO A 186 -3.45 -6.54 -12.68
CA PRO A 186 -2.51 -6.75 -13.79
C PRO A 186 -2.93 -7.89 -14.75
N THR A 187 -4.13 -8.44 -14.59
CA THR A 187 -4.67 -9.53 -15.39
C THR A 187 -5.79 -9.03 -16.29
N LYS A 188 -5.80 -9.44 -17.55
CA LYS A 188 -6.93 -9.25 -18.47
C LYS A 188 -7.28 -10.61 -19.08
N ALA A 189 -8.53 -11.04 -18.95
CA ALA A 189 -8.98 -12.32 -19.47
C ALA A 189 -9.82 -12.14 -20.74
N TYR A 190 -9.64 -13.05 -21.68
CA TYR A 190 -10.33 -13.07 -22.97
C TYR A 190 -10.72 -14.49 -23.35
N TYR A 191 -11.79 -14.61 -24.13
CA TYR A 191 -12.14 -15.84 -24.83
C TYR A 191 -12.50 -15.50 -26.28
N ALA A 192 -12.30 -16.44 -27.19
CA ALA A 192 -12.61 -16.22 -28.60
C ALA A 192 -14.09 -16.50 -28.89
N ILE A 193 -14.74 -15.57 -29.60
CA ILE A 193 -16.05 -15.79 -30.22
C ILE A 193 -15.94 -15.60 -31.73
N GLU A 194 -16.81 -16.29 -32.46
CA GLU A 194 -16.97 -16.09 -33.90
C GLU A 194 -18.02 -15.00 -34.12
N GLU A 195 -17.57 -13.80 -34.48
CA GLU A 195 -18.47 -12.70 -34.84
C GLU A 195 -18.77 -12.74 -36.35
N VAL A 196 -20.05 -12.68 -36.66
CA VAL A 196 -20.52 -12.41 -38.02
C VAL A 196 -20.70 -10.90 -38.14
N LYS A 197 -19.78 -10.23 -38.84
CA LYS A 197 -19.93 -8.80 -39.12
C LYS A 197 -21.22 -8.55 -39.90
N GLU A 198 -21.95 -7.50 -39.55
CA GLU A 198 -23.19 -7.10 -40.21
C GLU A 198 -23.01 -6.78 -41.71
N ASN A 199 -21.79 -6.51 -42.14
CA ASN A 199 -21.43 -6.39 -43.56
C ASN A 199 -21.42 -7.78 -44.20
N ALA A 200 -22.54 -8.15 -44.85
CA ALA A 200 -22.90 -9.45 -45.43
C ALA A 200 -21.91 -10.11 -46.44
N THR A 201 -20.69 -9.58 -46.61
CA THR A 201 -19.69 -10.05 -47.58
C THR A 201 -18.40 -10.58 -46.96
N GLN A 202 -18.19 -10.45 -45.65
CA GLN A 202 -16.98 -10.94 -44.97
C GLN A 202 -17.22 -12.28 -44.26
N LYS A 203 -16.23 -13.19 -44.35
CA LYS A 203 -16.22 -14.45 -43.57
C LYS A 203 -16.30 -14.14 -42.08
N SER A 204 -16.91 -15.02 -41.29
CA SER A 204 -16.90 -14.93 -39.82
C SER A 204 -15.47 -14.75 -39.33
N GLN A 205 -15.25 -13.74 -38.49
CA GLN A 205 -13.94 -13.45 -37.92
C GLN A 205 -13.95 -13.85 -36.45
N LYS A 206 -12.89 -14.53 -36.01
CA LYS A 206 -12.69 -14.80 -34.58
C LYS A 206 -12.19 -13.52 -33.90
N VAL A 207 -12.86 -13.11 -32.83
CA VAL A 207 -12.53 -11.92 -32.06
C VAL A 207 -12.43 -12.31 -30.59
N PHE A 208 -11.48 -11.69 -29.88
CA PHE A 208 -11.36 -11.84 -28.44
C PHE A 208 -12.34 -10.90 -27.74
N VAL A 209 -13.23 -11.48 -26.93
CA VAL A 209 -14.11 -10.73 -26.04
C VAL A 209 -13.56 -10.78 -24.62
N HIS A 210 -13.54 -9.63 -23.97
CA HIS A 210 -13.05 -9.49 -22.61
C HIS A 210 -13.99 -10.16 -21.60
N VAL A 211 -13.42 -10.88 -20.64
CA VAL A 211 -14.12 -11.47 -19.49
C VAL A 211 -13.65 -10.79 -18.22
N PRO A 212 -14.54 -10.45 -17.27
CA PRO A 212 -14.14 -9.97 -15.96
C PRO A 212 -13.17 -10.94 -15.26
N SER A 213 -12.01 -10.41 -14.86
CA SER A 213 -11.01 -11.14 -14.10
C SER A 213 -10.85 -10.60 -12.68
N GLU A 214 -10.68 -11.46 -11.70
CA GLU A 214 -10.30 -11.09 -10.33
C GLU A 214 -9.13 -11.95 -9.83
N ILE A 215 -8.48 -11.46 -8.77
CA ILE A 215 -7.46 -12.21 -8.05
C ILE A 215 -8.11 -12.70 -6.75
N ALA A 216 -8.09 -14.01 -6.52
CA ALA A 216 -8.55 -14.61 -5.26
C ALA A 216 -7.51 -15.62 -4.79
N ALA A 217 -7.42 -15.81 -3.47
CA ALA A 217 -6.46 -16.73 -2.86
C ALA A 217 -7.19 -17.84 -2.10
N HIS A 218 -6.59 -19.02 -2.03
CA HIS A 218 -6.98 -20.04 -1.06
C HIS A 218 -6.47 -19.64 0.34
N GLU A 219 -7.09 -20.15 1.40
CA GLU A 219 -6.69 -19.87 2.80
C GLU A 219 -5.18 -20.09 3.04
N VAL A 220 -4.62 -21.15 2.46
CA VAL A 220 -3.18 -21.47 2.57
C VAL A 220 -2.32 -20.43 1.83
N GLU A 221 -2.77 -19.97 0.67
CA GLU A 221 -2.05 -18.96 -0.11
C GLU A 221 -2.17 -17.57 0.52
N GLU A 222 -3.33 -17.25 1.10
CA GLU A 222 -3.57 -15.99 1.79
C GLU A 222 -2.58 -15.79 2.94
N ILE A 223 -2.38 -16.82 3.77
CA ILE A 223 -1.37 -16.80 4.84
C ILE A 223 0.04 -16.59 4.29
N GLY A 224 0.37 -17.24 3.16
CA GLY A 224 1.67 -17.09 2.51
C GLY A 224 1.89 -15.68 1.96
N VAL A 225 0.88 -15.11 1.29
CA VAL A 225 0.94 -13.75 0.74
C VAL A 225 0.99 -12.72 1.85
N GLU A 226 0.20 -12.87 2.91
CA GLU A 226 0.25 -11.99 4.07
C GLU A 226 1.63 -12.02 4.74
N HIS A 227 2.25 -13.20 4.85
CA HIS A 227 3.60 -13.34 5.39
C HIS A 227 4.65 -12.61 4.54
N LEU A 228 4.55 -12.70 3.20
CA LEU A 228 5.46 -12.01 2.27
C LEU A 228 5.27 -10.49 2.27
N LEU A 229 4.07 -10.01 2.62
CA LEU A 229 3.73 -8.58 2.60
C LEU A 229 3.84 -7.90 3.97
N ARG A 230 4.44 -8.55 4.98
CA ARG A 230 4.59 -7.96 6.33
C ARG A 230 5.37 -6.64 6.31
N ASP A 231 6.34 -6.52 5.41
CA ASP A 231 7.20 -5.33 5.30
C ASP A 231 6.57 -4.22 4.43
N VAL A 232 5.52 -4.54 3.68
CA VAL A 232 4.86 -3.63 2.71
C VAL A 232 3.50 -3.15 3.20
N LYS A 233 2.78 -4.00 3.94
CA LYS A 233 1.45 -3.69 4.45
C LYS A 233 1.56 -3.10 5.84
N ASP A 234 1.44 -1.78 5.93
CA ASP A 234 1.31 -1.07 7.20
C ASP A 234 0.02 -1.52 7.91
N THR A 235 0.14 -2.49 8.82
CA THR A 235 -0.97 -2.96 9.67
C THR A 235 -1.49 -1.88 10.63
N THR A 236 -0.75 -0.77 10.74
CA THR A 236 -1.09 0.41 11.53
C THR A 236 -2.05 1.37 10.82
N ILE A 237 -2.32 1.18 9.52
CA ILE A 237 -3.24 2.05 8.78
C ILE A 237 -4.67 1.85 9.29
N SER A 238 -5.25 2.92 9.83
CA SER A 238 -6.66 2.93 10.28
C SER A 238 -7.62 2.54 9.15
N THR A 239 -8.75 1.91 9.50
CA THR A 239 -9.80 1.55 8.53
C THR A 239 -10.25 2.76 7.70
N LEU A 240 -10.37 3.94 8.31
CA LEU A 240 -10.70 5.17 7.61
C LEU A 240 -9.65 5.54 6.55
N ALA A 241 -8.36 5.45 6.89
CA ALA A 241 -7.29 5.75 5.95
C ALA A 241 -7.29 4.75 4.78
N THR A 242 -7.60 3.47 5.02
CA THR A 242 -7.77 2.49 3.92
C THR A 242 -8.94 2.83 3.00
N GLU A 243 -10.09 3.26 3.55
CA GLU A 243 -11.25 3.66 2.74
C GLU A 243 -10.99 4.92 1.91
N VAL A 244 -10.33 5.92 2.50
CA VAL A 244 -9.96 7.16 1.80
C VAL A 244 -8.97 6.86 0.67
N THR A 245 -7.95 6.04 0.95
CA THR A 245 -6.98 5.61 -0.06
C THR A 245 -7.67 4.82 -1.17
N GLY A 246 -8.62 3.94 -0.84
CA GLY A 246 -9.43 3.22 -1.81
C GLY A 246 -10.26 4.15 -2.71
N LYS A 247 -10.90 5.18 -2.15
CA LYS A 247 -11.63 6.20 -2.93
C LYS A 247 -10.70 6.99 -3.85
N LEU A 248 -9.52 7.38 -3.37
CA LEU A 248 -8.52 8.09 -4.18
C LEU A 248 -8.03 7.22 -5.33
N ALA A 249 -7.73 5.95 -5.06
CA ALA A 249 -7.31 4.99 -6.08
C ALA A 249 -8.41 4.77 -7.13
N ALA A 250 -9.68 4.66 -6.71
CA ALA A 250 -10.82 4.52 -7.62
C ALA A 250 -10.97 5.75 -8.55
N LEU A 251 -10.79 6.97 -8.02
CA LEU A 251 -10.83 8.20 -8.83
C LEU A 251 -9.68 8.26 -9.84
N LYS A 252 -8.46 7.87 -9.45
CA LYS A 252 -7.32 7.74 -10.36
C LYS A 252 -7.58 6.70 -11.46
N GLY A 253 -8.19 5.57 -11.10
CA GLY A 253 -8.61 4.54 -12.06
C GLY A 253 -9.64 5.06 -13.06
N LEU A 254 -10.64 5.83 -12.59
CA LEU A 254 -11.63 6.45 -13.47
C LEU A 254 -10.99 7.45 -14.45
N ASP A 255 -10.08 8.31 -13.98
CA ASP A 255 -9.34 9.24 -14.85
C ASP A 255 -8.55 8.49 -15.95
N ALA A 256 -7.84 7.42 -15.58
CA ALA A 256 -7.11 6.60 -16.55
C ALA A 256 -8.04 5.99 -17.61
N ARG A 257 -9.20 5.46 -17.20
CA ARG A 257 -10.20 4.89 -18.13
C ARG A 257 -10.83 5.94 -19.04
N LEU A 258 -11.14 7.13 -18.53
CA LEU A 258 -11.65 8.23 -19.36
C LEU A 258 -10.62 8.70 -20.39
N LYS A 259 -9.33 8.74 -20.02
CA LYS A 259 -8.23 9.03 -20.96
C LYS A 259 -8.11 7.96 -22.05
N GLU A 260 -8.28 6.68 -21.69
CA GLU A 260 -8.26 5.57 -22.65
C GLU A 260 -9.43 5.66 -23.65
N ILE A 261 -10.65 5.96 -23.17
CA ILE A 261 -11.83 6.20 -24.02
C ILE A 261 -11.58 7.36 -24.98
N ARG A 262 -11.04 8.49 -24.47
CA ARG A 262 -10.69 9.63 -25.30
C ARG A 262 -9.66 9.24 -26.36
N GLY A 263 -8.62 8.50 -25.98
CA GLY A 263 -7.60 8.03 -26.91
C GLY A 263 -8.16 7.15 -28.03
N TYR A 264 -9.14 6.28 -27.73
CA TYR A 264 -9.87 5.52 -28.75
C TYR A 264 -10.63 6.43 -29.72
N LEU A 265 -11.36 7.43 -29.21
CA LEU A 265 -12.11 8.37 -30.04
C LEU A 265 -11.18 9.20 -30.93
N ASP A 266 -10.06 9.68 -30.39
CA ASP A 266 -9.04 10.41 -31.15
C ASP A 266 -8.48 9.55 -32.31
N LEU A 267 -8.25 8.24 -32.07
CA LEU A 267 -7.79 7.31 -33.11
C LEU A 267 -8.83 7.03 -34.21
N VAL A 268 -10.11 7.02 -33.86
CA VAL A 268 -11.20 6.85 -34.84
C VAL A 268 -11.40 8.13 -35.65
N ILE A 269 -11.29 9.31 -35.03
CA ILE A 269 -11.33 10.62 -35.70
C ILE A 269 -10.15 10.78 -36.68
N ASP A 270 -8.97 10.31 -36.28
CA ASP A 270 -7.76 10.28 -37.12
C ASP A 270 -7.82 9.24 -38.26
N GLU A 271 -8.93 8.49 -38.39
CA GLU A 271 -9.13 7.39 -39.35
C GLU A 271 -8.08 6.25 -39.25
N LYS A 272 -7.37 6.14 -38.12
CA LYS A 272 -6.36 5.09 -37.88
C LYS A 272 -6.99 3.76 -37.49
N LEU A 273 -8.18 3.78 -36.91
CA LEU A 273 -8.89 2.60 -36.41
C LEU A 273 -10.33 2.61 -36.93
N PRO A 274 -10.88 1.48 -37.44
CA PRO A 274 -12.28 1.44 -37.86
C PRO A 274 -13.23 1.63 -36.68
N LEU A 275 -14.35 2.32 -36.94
CA LEU A 275 -15.40 2.55 -35.96
C LEU A 275 -16.05 1.21 -35.54
N ASN A 276 -16.00 0.91 -34.24
CA ASN A 276 -16.83 -0.13 -33.63
C ASN A 276 -18.12 0.49 -33.08
N HIS A 277 -19.26 0.09 -33.65
CA HIS A 277 -20.59 0.61 -33.31
C HIS A 277 -21.04 0.21 -31.89
N GLU A 278 -20.66 -0.97 -31.40
CA GLU A 278 -21.04 -1.44 -30.06
C GLU A 278 -20.45 -0.54 -28.97
N ILE A 279 -19.17 -0.18 -29.11
CA ILE A 279 -18.48 0.73 -28.18
C ILE A 279 -19.19 2.09 -28.16
N LEU A 280 -19.62 2.59 -29.33
CA LEU A 280 -20.31 3.86 -29.43
C LEU A 280 -21.69 3.82 -28.75
N TYR A 281 -22.45 2.72 -28.91
CA TYR A 281 -23.73 2.55 -28.22
C TYR A 281 -23.55 2.53 -26.70
N HIS A 282 -22.55 1.79 -26.20
CA HIS A 282 -22.25 1.80 -24.77
C HIS A 282 -21.84 3.18 -24.26
N LEU A 283 -21.03 3.93 -25.01
CA LEU A 283 -20.68 5.31 -24.65
C LEU A 283 -21.90 6.23 -24.62
N GLN A 284 -22.79 6.11 -25.60
CA GLN A 284 -24.03 6.87 -25.64
C GLN A 284 -24.92 6.55 -24.43
N ASP A 285 -25.06 5.27 -24.07
CA ASP A 285 -25.80 4.85 -22.89
C ASP A 285 -25.20 5.42 -21.61
N VAL A 286 -23.86 5.45 -21.48
CA VAL A 286 -23.19 6.07 -20.33
C VAL A 286 -23.57 7.55 -20.21
N PHE A 287 -23.56 8.32 -21.31
CA PHE A 287 -23.95 9.73 -21.29
C PHE A 287 -25.44 9.92 -20.97
N ASN A 288 -26.31 9.04 -21.46
CA ASN A 288 -27.74 9.08 -21.17
C ASN A 288 -28.06 8.77 -19.70
N LEU A 289 -27.23 7.94 -19.05
CA LEU A 289 -27.39 7.56 -17.65
C LEU A 289 -26.76 8.56 -16.67
N LEU A 290 -26.07 9.61 -17.14
CA LEU A 290 -25.48 10.61 -16.24
C LEU A 290 -26.58 11.30 -15.41
N PRO A 291 -26.47 11.25 -14.06
CA PRO A 291 -27.52 11.77 -13.20
C PRO A 291 -27.56 13.30 -13.26
N ASN A 292 -28.76 13.87 -13.36
CA ASN A 292 -28.95 15.30 -13.15
C ASN A 292 -28.92 15.61 -11.64
N LEU A 293 -27.86 16.26 -11.18
CA LEU A 293 -27.65 16.56 -9.76
C LEU A 293 -28.47 17.75 -9.25
N ASN A 294 -29.06 18.56 -10.14
CA ASN A 294 -29.75 19.80 -9.78
C ASN A 294 -31.26 19.63 -9.51
N VAL A 295 -31.70 18.41 -9.17
CA VAL A 295 -33.09 18.14 -8.81
C VAL A 295 -33.32 18.48 -7.35
N ALA A 296 -34.32 19.32 -7.05
CA ALA A 296 -34.61 19.78 -5.69
C ALA A 296 -34.86 18.60 -4.70
N ASP A 297 -35.51 17.53 -5.16
CA ASP A 297 -35.75 16.33 -4.37
C ASP A 297 -34.44 15.60 -3.98
N LEU A 298 -33.45 15.59 -4.88
CA LEU A 298 -32.16 14.97 -4.63
C LEU A 298 -31.35 15.79 -3.61
N ILE A 299 -31.36 17.13 -3.73
CA ILE A 299 -30.73 18.03 -2.76
C ILE A 299 -31.34 17.84 -1.37
N LYS A 300 -32.67 17.75 -1.29
CA LYS A 300 -33.38 17.47 -0.04
C LYS A 300 -33.00 16.10 0.53
N ALA A 301 -32.94 15.06 -0.30
CA ALA A 301 -32.54 13.72 0.12
C ALA A 301 -31.09 13.69 0.65
N PHE A 302 -30.15 14.38 -0.01
CA PHE A 302 -28.77 14.53 0.46
C PHE A 302 -28.70 15.26 1.79
N ALA A 303 -29.45 16.34 1.97
CA ALA A 303 -29.49 17.09 3.23
C ALA A 303 -30.01 16.21 4.39
N VAL A 304 -31.11 15.48 4.18
CA VAL A 304 -31.66 14.55 5.18
C VAL A 304 -30.64 13.45 5.50
N LYS A 305 -30.05 12.82 4.49
CA LYS A 305 -29.09 11.72 4.71
C LYS A 305 -27.82 12.19 5.40
N THR A 306 -27.33 13.38 5.07
CA THR A 306 -26.17 13.99 5.71
C THR A 306 -26.46 14.32 7.17
N ASN A 307 -27.65 14.85 7.46
CA ASN A 307 -28.07 15.12 8.83
C ASN A 307 -28.16 13.83 9.68
N ASP A 308 -28.73 12.75 9.13
CA ASP A 308 -28.78 11.45 9.79
C ASP A 308 -27.38 10.90 10.08
N GLN A 309 -26.47 11.01 9.10
CA GLN A 309 -25.08 10.57 9.27
C GLN A 309 -24.33 11.41 10.31
N MET A 310 -24.56 12.72 10.33
CA MET A 310 -23.97 13.62 11.31
C MET A 310 -24.45 13.30 12.73
N LEU A 311 -25.72 12.94 12.90
CA LEU A 311 -26.26 12.48 14.19
C LEU A 311 -25.55 11.22 14.69
N VAL A 312 -25.30 10.24 13.81
CA VAL A 312 -24.55 9.02 14.16
C VAL A 312 -23.11 9.34 14.55
N ILE A 313 -22.44 10.25 13.81
CA ILE A 313 -21.08 10.71 14.14
C ILE A 313 -21.06 11.40 15.51
N TYR A 314 -22.04 12.26 15.79
CA TYR A 314 -22.16 12.96 17.07
C TYR A 314 -22.41 12.02 18.24
N LEU A 315 -23.32 11.05 18.10
CA LEU A 315 -23.55 10.05 19.14
C LEU A 315 -22.30 9.19 19.38
N SER A 316 -21.60 8.81 18.32
CA SER A 316 -20.36 8.05 18.40
C SER A 316 -19.25 8.82 19.11
N SER A 317 -19.12 10.13 18.86
CA SER A 317 -18.13 10.97 19.55
C SER A 317 -18.46 11.15 21.03
N LEU A 318 -19.74 11.31 21.39
CA LEU A 318 -20.18 11.38 22.78
C LEU A 318 -19.84 10.09 23.53
N ILE A 319 -20.17 8.93 22.96
CA ILE A 319 -19.84 7.62 23.55
C ILE A 319 -18.32 7.48 23.74
N ARG A 320 -17.51 7.86 22.74
CA ARG A 320 -16.05 7.86 22.85
C ARG A 320 -15.55 8.77 23.98
N SER A 321 -16.13 9.97 24.14
CA SER A 321 -15.76 10.90 25.23
C SER A 321 -16.08 10.32 26.61
N VAL A 322 -17.22 9.64 26.77
CA VAL A 322 -17.58 8.98 28.04
C VAL A 322 -16.63 7.82 28.36
N ILE A 323 -16.29 7.00 27.36
CA ILE A 323 -15.32 5.91 27.52
C ILE A 323 -13.94 6.47 27.87
N ALA A 324 -13.49 7.52 27.19
CA ALA A 324 -12.23 8.18 27.47
C ALA A 324 -12.18 8.75 28.89
N LEU A 325 -13.27 9.35 29.37
CA LEU A 325 -13.38 9.84 30.75
C LEU A 325 -13.32 8.69 31.76
N HIS A 326 -14.03 7.59 31.52
CA HIS A 326 -13.98 6.41 32.38
C HIS A 326 -12.58 5.80 32.45
N ASN A 327 -11.88 5.71 31.31
CA ASN A 327 -10.50 5.26 31.24
C ASN A 327 -9.56 6.21 32.00
N LEU A 328 -9.77 7.53 31.88
CA LEU A 328 -8.98 8.53 32.60
C LEU A 328 -9.15 8.41 34.11
N ILE A 329 -10.39 8.22 34.59
CA ILE A 329 -10.69 8.02 36.02
C ILE A 329 -10.02 6.74 36.51
N SER A 330 -10.16 5.64 35.77
CA SER A 330 -9.56 4.34 36.12
C SER A 330 -8.04 4.43 36.17
N ASN A 331 -7.41 5.06 35.17
CA ASN A 331 -5.97 5.30 35.16
C ASN A 331 -5.52 6.18 36.33
N LYS A 332 -6.28 7.21 36.68
CA LYS A 332 -5.95 8.09 37.83
C LYS A 332 -6.09 7.37 39.17
N MET A 333 -7.08 6.48 39.32
CA MET A 333 -7.21 5.62 40.50
C MET A 333 -6.03 4.67 40.62
N LEU A 334 -5.67 3.97 39.55
CA LEU A 334 -4.52 3.07 39.51
C LEU A 334 -3.21 3.80 39.83
N ASN A 335 -2.97 4.97 39.22
CA ASN A 335 -1.78 5.76 39.50
C ASN A 335 -1.70 6.18 40.97
N LYS A 336 -2.83 6.59 41.57
CA LYS A 336 -2.89 6.95 42.98
C LYS A 336 -2.64 5.77 43.92
N GLU A 337 -3.06 4.57 43.53
CA GLU A 337 -2.73 3.34 44.29
C GLU A 337 -1.25 2.98 44.16
N HIS A 338 -0.66 3.15 42.97
CA HIS A 338 0.78 2.99 42.75
C HIS A 338 1.61 3.99 43.56
N GLU A 339 1.27 5.29 43.56
CA GLU A 339 1.92 6.31 44.36
C GLU A 339 1.89 5.96 45.86
N LYS A 340 0.73 5.56 46.38
CA LYS A 340 0.60 5.12 47.78
C LYS A 340 1.43 3.87 48.09
N ALA A 341 1.56 2.94 47.14
CA ALA A 341 2.38 1.75 47.31
C ALA A 341 3.89 2.07 47.28
N GLU A 342 4.30 3.10 46.55
CA GLU A 342 5.67 3.62 46.57
C GLU A 342 5.98 4.36 47.87
N ASP A 343 5.06 5.22 48.33
CA ASP A 343 5.18 5.94 49.61
C ASP A 343 5.19 4.98 50.82
N ALA A 344 4.59 3.79 50.70
CA ALA A 344 4.57 2.77 51.72
C ALA A 344 5.86 1.90 51.78
N LYS A 345 6.78 2.05 50.83
CA LYS A 345 8.09 1.38 50.91
C LYS A 345 8.99 2.14 51.90
N PRO A 346 9.51 1.50 52.96
CA PRO A 346 10.36 2.19 53.94
C PRO A 346 11.65 2.67 53.28
N ALA A 347 12.01 3.93 53.54
CA ALA A 347 13.22 4.58 53.05
C ALA A 347 14.46 3.75 53.39
N THR A 348 15.13 3.23 52.36
CA THR A 348 16.46 2.63 52.49
C THR A 348 17.46 3.76 52.66
N VAL A 349 18.11 3.80 53.83
CA VAL A 349 19.15 4.78 54.20
C VAL A 349 20.36 4.58 53.28
N PRO A 350 20.93 5.64 52.66
CA PRO A 350 22.13 5.50 51.84
C PRO A 350 23.36 5.31 52.74
N PRO A 351 24.34 4.44 52.36
CA PRO A 351 25.53 4.25 53.17
C PRO A 351 26.50 5.43 53.01
N VAL A 352 26.95 5.93 54.16
CA VAL A 352 28.00 6.95 54.28
C VAL A 352 29.37 6.33 53.99
N SER A 353 30.21 7.08 53.30
CA SER A 353 31.61 6.81 52.97
C SER A 353 32.50 6.63 54.21
N GLY A 354 33.40 5.64 54.18
CA GLY A 354 34.54 5.62 55.08
C GLY A 354 35.15 4.24 55.39
N SER A 355 36.41 4.09 54.98
CA SER A 355 37.49 3.26 55.54
C SER A 355 37.51 1.73 55.32
N GLU A 356 38.67 1.34 54.79
CA GLU A 356 39.28 0.01 54.69
C GLU A 356 39.25 -0.79 56.00
N VAL A 357 39.22 -2.13 55.90
CA VAL A 357 40.26 -3.07 56.41
C VAL A 357 39.78 -4.53 56.29
N ASN A 358 40.63 -5.32 55.64
CA ASN A 358 40.81 -6.78 55.56
C ASN A 358 40.02 -7.71 56.50
N ASN A 359 39.52 -8.85 55.97
CA ASN A 359 40.13 -10.18 56.24
C ASN A 359 39.43 -11.37 55.53
N THR A 360 40.23 -12.06 54.71
CA THR A 360 40.42 -13.52 54.57
C THR A 360 39.30 -14.54 54.80
N TYR A 361 39.12 -15.38 53.76
CA TYR A 361 38.91 -16.85 53.75
C TYR A 361 38.34 -17.55 55.00
N ASN A 362 37.22 -18.25 54.81
CA ASN A 362 37.13 -19.62 55.33
C ASN A 362 36.18 -20.52 54.52
N THR A 363 36.57 -21.78 54.50
CA THR A 363 36.19 -22.88 53.62
C THR A 363 35.01 -23.73 54.10
N LEU A 364 34.35 -24.36 53.12
CA LEU A 364 33.84 -25.75 53.10
C LEU A 364 32.68 -26.21 54.02
N SER A 365 31.72 -26.85 53.33
CA SER A 365 31.05 -28.12 53.66
C SER A 365 29.68 -28.13 54.37
N LYS A 366 28.66 -28.56 53.62
CA LYS A 366 27.83 -29.79 53.85
C LYS A 366 26.87 -29.95 52.66
N VAL A 367 27.16 -30.85 51.72
CA VAL A 367 26.81 -32.30 51.65
C VAL A 367 25.38 -32.56 51.16
N GLU A 368 25.33 -33.34 50.09
CA GLU A 368 24.17 -33.82 49.32
C GLU A 368 23.26 -34.83 50.05
N ALA A 369 22.02 -34.87 49.54
CA ALA A 369 21.17 -36.04 49.23
C ALA A 369 20.71 -37.03 50.33
N THR A 370 19.40 -37.30 50.36
CA THR A 370 18.77 -38.50 49.76
C THR A 370 17.36 -38.73 50.35
N LYS A 371 16.34 -38.98 49.50
CA LYS A 371 15.72 -40.31 49.30
C LYS A 371 14.41 -40.25 48.50
N ASN A 372 14.35 -41.15 47.53
CA ASN A 372 13.24 -41.60 46.69
C ASN A 372 12.11 -42.28 47.48
N SER A 373 10.89 -42.34 46.92
CA SER A 373 10.23 -43.62 46.57
C SER A 373 8.90 -43.44 45.80
N THR A 374 8.82 -44.09 44.62
CA THR A 374 7.68 -44.85 44.01
C THR A 374 6.32 -44.15 43.79
N MET A 375 5.93 -43.86 42.54
CA MET A 375 5.17 -44.73 41.60
C MET A 375 3.84 -45.30 42.13
N GLU A 376 2.71 -44.79 41.61
CA GLU A 376 1.85 -45.54 40.68
C GLU A 376 0.92 -44.61 39.87
N LEU A 377 0.84 -44.94 38.57
CA LEU A 377 -0.22 -44.78 37.57
C LEU A 377 -1.47 -43.93 37.91
N LEU A 378 -1.85 -43.04 37.00
CA LEU A 378 -2.98 -43.25 36.08
C LEU A 378 -3.06 -42.16 35.00
N SER A 379 -3.15 -42.62 33.76
CA SER A 379 -3.68 -41.96 32.57
C SER A 379 -4.98 -41.19 32.84
N PHE A 380 -5.20 -40.04 32.18
CA PHE A 380 -6.27 -39.84 31.19
C PHE A 380 -6.35 -38.39 30.72
N SER A 381 -6.46 -38.28 29.40
CA SER A 381 -7.11 -37.28 28.55
C SER A 381 -7.76 -36.03 29.16
N ALA A 382 -7.51 -34.90 28.49
CA ALA A 382 -8.28 -33.67 28.58
C ALA A 382 -9.80 -33.93 28.42
N PRO A 383 -10.65 -33.36 29.31
CA PRO A 383 -12.08 -33.31 29.07
C PRO A 383 -12.47 -31.97 28.43
N SER A 384 -13.18 -32.12 27.32
CA SER A 384 -14.13 -31.16 26.78
C SER A 384 -15.21 -30.78 27.81
N SER A 385 -15.66 -29.51 27.72
CA SER A 385 -17.05 -29.04 27.90
C SER A 385 -17.85 -29.44 29.15
N SER A 386 -18.18 -28.47 30.00
CA SER A 386 -19.52 -28.31 30.62
C SER A 386 -19.59 -26.95 31.36
N CYS A 387 -20.45 -26.02 30.92
CA CYS A 387 -21.78 -25.73 31.47
C CYS A 387 -21.79 -24.99 32.83
N TYR A 388 -22.30 -23.76 32.82
CA TYR A 388 -22.90 -23.07 33.97
C TYR A 388 -24.33 -22.61 33.61
N PRO A 389 -25.22 -22.43 34.61
CA PRO A 389 -26.64 -22.75 34.50
C PRO A 389 -27.55 -21.60 34.06
N SER A 390 -28.70 -22.01 33.52
CA SER A 390 -29.83 -21.22 33.05
C SER A 390 -30.65 -20.60 34.19
N SER A 391 -31.03 -19.34 34.06
CA SER A 391 -32.18 -18.74 34.76
C SER A 391 -33.04 -17.91 33.80
N ASN A 392 -34.32 -18.29 33.77
CA ASN A 392 -35.46 -17.85 32.98
C ASN A 392 -35.64 -16.34 32.69
N LEU A 393 -35.95 -16.02 31.43
CA LEU A 393 -36.79 -14.88 31.01
C LEU A 393 -37.80 -15.37 29.94
N PRO A 394 -39.05 -14.88 29.95
CA PRO A 394 -40.19 -15.53 29.29
C PRO A 394 -40.27 -15.30 27.78
N GLN A 395 -40.66 -16.36 27.06
CA GLN A 395 -40.95 -16.39 25.62
C GLN A 395 -42.33 -15.79 25.31
N PHE A 396 -42.39 -14.85 24.36
CA PHE A 396 -43.63 -14.48 23.68
C PHE A 396 -43.85 -15.38 22.44
N PRO A 397 -45.10 -15.77 22.11
CA PRO A 397 -45.40 -16.76 21.09
C PRO A 397 -45.24 -16.23 19.65
N PRO A 398 -44.97 -17.10 18.66
CA PRO A 398 -44.83 -16.72 17.26
C PRO A 398 -46.19 -16.39 16.64
N THR A 399 -46.33 -15.18 16.11
CA THR A 399 -47.51 -14.75 15.36
C THR A 399 -47.42 -15.19 13.89
N LYS A 400 -48.53 -15.77 13.42
CA LYS A 400 -48.74 -16.35 12.07
C LYS A 400 -48.54 -15.33 10.94
N PRO A 401 -48.16 -15.79 9.72
CA PRO A 401 -48.11 -14.91 8.55
C PRO A 401 -49.52 -14.50 8.14
N ARG A 402 -49.79 -13.18 8.10
CA ARG A 402 -51.04 -12.63 7.56
C ARG A 402 -50.86 -12.22 6.10
N GLN A 403 -51.97 -12.37 5.40
CA GLN A 403 -52.15 -12.37 3.95
C GLN A 403 -51.80 -11.04 3.27
N SER A 404 -51.43 -11.20 2.00
CA SER A 404 -51.40 -10.25 0.90
C SER A 404 -52.43 -9.12 0.99
N PHE A 405 -51.96 -7.88 0.95
CA PHE A 405 -52.75 -6.74 0.49
C PHE A 405 -52.16 -6.21 -0.81
N SER A 406 -52.98 -6.32 -1.86
CA SER A 406 -52.78 -5.76 -3.19
C SER A 406 -52.89 -4.23 -3.13
N LEU A 407 -51.84 -3.53 -3.55
CA LEU A 407 -51.90 -2.09 -3.85
C LEU A 407 -52.08 -1.92 -5.35
N ARG A 408 -53.15 -1.20 -5.71
CA ARG A 408 -53.54 -0.87 -7.09
C ARG A 408 -52.48 -0.01 -7.79
N PRO A 409 -52.28 -0.17 -9.10
CA PRO A 409 -51.45 0.73 -9.89
C PRO A 409 -52.14 2.10 -10.08
N LEU A 410 -51.35 3.17 -9.97
CA LEU A 410 -51.73 4.55 -10.29
C LEU A 410 -51.85 4.74 -11.82
N PRO A 411 -52.73 5.63 -12.31
CA PRO A 411 -52.91 5.90 -13.74
C PRO A 411 -51.74 6.70 -14.33
N PRO A 412 -51.45 6.55 -15.64
CA PRO A 412 -50.38 7.30 -16.32
C PRO A 412 -50.76 8.78 -16.54
N PRO A 413 -49.79 9.70 -16.56
CA PRO A 413 -50.02 11.11 -16.88
C PRO A 413 -50.33 11.32 -18.39
N PRO A 414 -51.05 12.39 -18.75
CA PRO A 414 -51.47 12.67 -20.12
C PRO A 414 -50.31 13.17 -21.01
N PRO A 415 -50.42 13.05 -22.35
CA PRO A 415 -49.37 13.43 -23.29
C PRO A 415 -49.28 14.96 -23.42
N GLN A 416 -48.11 15.54 -23.18
CA GLN A 416 -47.85 16.94 -23.51
C GLN A 416 -47.13 17.07 -24.85
N GLN A 417 -47.65 18.05 -25.59
CA GLN A 417 -47.49 18.30 -27.01
C GLN A 417 -46.10 18.83 -27.36
N SER A 418 -45.64 18.43 -28.55
CA SER A 418 -44.49 18.99 -29.24
C SER A 418 -44.67 20.49 -29.50
N VAL A 419 -43.83 21.33 -28.89
CA VAL A 419 -43.66 22.72 -29.31
C VAL A 419 -42.37 22.79 -30.13
N LYS A 420 -42.55 23.00 -31.45
CA LYS A 420 -41.50 23.47 -32.35
C LYS A 420 -41.18 24.92 -31.99
N CYS A 421 -39.91 25.21 -31.71
CA CYS A 421 -39.37 26.56 -31.85
C CYS A 421 -38.02 26.50 -32.56
N SER A 422 -38.01 27.09 -33.74
CA SER A 422 -36.89 27.32 -34.65
C SER A 422 -36.32 28.73 -34.41
N PHE A 423 -35.02 28.86 -34.15
CA PHE A 423 -34.24 30.10 -34.37
C PHE A 423 -32.78 29.70 -34.62
N HIS A 424 -32.32 29.79 -35.87
CA HIS A 424 -31.57 30.91 -36.45
C HIS A 424 -30.12 31.03 -35.95
N SER A 425 -29.24 30.56 -36.82
CA SER A 425 -27.79 30.75 -36.89
C SER A 425 -27.37 32.20 -36.95
N SER A 426 -26.29 32.56 -36.24
CA SER A 426 -25.09 33.23 -36.80
C SER A 426 -23.96 33.30 -35.75
N PRO A 427 -22.69 33.13 -36.14
CA PRO A 427 -21.55 33.02 -35.22
C PRO A 427 -20.89 34.38 -34.94
N GLN A 428 -20.38 34.57 -33.72
CA GLN A 428 -19.37 35.59 -33.43
C GLN A 428 -18.17 34.94 -32.76
N THR A 429 -17.09 34.94 -33.52
CA THR A 429 -15.70 34.68 -33.16
C THR A 429 -15.20 35.71 -32.14
N LEU A 430 -14.56 35.24 -31.07
CA LEU A 430 -13.53 35.98 -30.35
C LEU A 430 -12.39 35.01 -30.02
N GLU A 431 -11.25 35.25 -30.67
CA GLU A 431 -9.95 34.65 -30.38
C GLU A 431 -9.39 35.26 -29.08
N PHE A 432 -8.78 34.43 -28.24
CA PHE A 432 -7.77 34.90 -27.29
C PHE A 432 -6.67 33.84 -27.18
N ASP A 433 -5.47 34.26 -27.56
CA ASP A 433 -4.25 33.47 -27.63
C ASP A 433 -3.50 33.56 -26.28
N SER A 434 -3.01 32.44 -25.76
CA SER A 434 -1.78 32.37 -24.93
C SER A 434 -1.50 30.95 -24.45
N LYS A 435 -0.38 30.38 -24.94
CA LYS A 435 0.38 29.34 -24.24
C LYS A 435 1.32 30.03 -23.22
N PRO A 436 1.73 29.37 -22.11
CA PRO A 436 2.85 28.43 -22.20
C PRO A 436 2.72 27.15 -21.36
N ASN A 437 3.54 26.19 -21.79
CA ASN A 437 3.90 24.89 -21.22
C ASN A 437 3.96 24.80 -19.68
N PHE A 438 3.38 23.72 -19.13
CA PHE A 438 3.92 23.01 -17.98
C PHE A 438 3.67 21.50 -18.16
N ALA A 439 4.75 20.77 -18.40
CA ALA A 439 4.76 19.31 -18.36
C ALA A 439 5.04 18.87 -16.92
N PHE A 440 4.07 18.21 -16.27
CA PHE A 440 4.27 17.54 -14.99
C PHE A 440 5.04 16.23 -15.25
N SER A 441 6.32 16.22 -14.90
CA SER A 441 7.16 15.02 -14.85
C SER A 441 7.02 14.35 -13.49
N ALA A 442 6.69 13.06 -13.49
CA ALA A 442 6.67 12.20 -12.33
C ALA A 442 8.06 12.09 -11.67
N SER A 443 8.11 12.16 -10.34
CA SER A 443 9.33 12.05 -9.54
C SER A 443 9.89 10.62 -9.61
N SER A 444 11.14 10.51 -10.05
CA SER A 444 11.95 9.28 -9.97
C SER A 444 12.77 9.31 -8.67
N PRO A 445 13.11 8.14 -8.07
CA PRO A 445 13.85 8.07 -6.82
C PRO A 445 15.27 8.65 -6.97
N GLN A 446 15.61 9.60 -6.09
CA GLN A 446 16.89 10.28 -6.12
C GLN A 446 17.94 9.48 -5.33
N THR A 447 18.99 9.03 -6.02
CA THR A 447 20.25 8.67 -5.34
C THR A 447 21.17 9.90 -5.28
N PRO A 448 22.10 10.00 -4.31
CA PRO A 448 22.96 11.18 -4.14
C PRO A 448 23.78 11.54 -5.40
N ALA A 449 24.16 10.54 -6.20
CA ALA A 449 24.89 10.74 -7.45
C ALA A 449 24.01 11.28 -8.60
N THR A 450 22.70 11.01 -8.58
CA THR A 450 21.75 11.53 -9.58
C THR A 450 21.39 12.99 -9.32
N ALA A 451 21.43 13.44 -8.06
CA ALA A 451 21.16 14.83 -7.68
C ALA A 451 22.13 15.84 -8.29
N MET A 452 23.37 15.45 -8.62
CA MET A 452 24.36 16.37 -9.20
C MET A 452 24.34 16.44 -10.74
N ARG A 453 23.83 15.42 -11.44
CA ARG A 453 23.88 15.38 -12.92
C ARG A 453 22.64 15.94 -13.62
N GLY A 454 21.53 16.14 -12.89
CA GLY A 454 20.31 16.77 -13.42
C GLY A 454 20.05 18.19 -12.92
N SER A 455 20.95 18.77 -12.10
CA SER A 455 20.67 19.96 -11.28
C SER A 455 21.35 21.25 -11.75
N GLU A 456 21.61 21.38 -13.05
CA GLU A 456 21.96 22.70 -13.59
C GLU A 456 20.74 23.63 -13.73
N SER A 457 19.51 23.11 -13.57
CA SER A 457 18.28 23.90 -13.68
C SER A 457 17.21 23.64 -12.61
N ASP A 458 17.49 22.82 -11.58
CA ASP A 458 16.53 22.49 -10.52
C ASP A 458 16.74 23.37 -9.28
N ALA A 459 15.65 23.93 -8.75
CA ALA A 459 15.66 24.91 -7.66
C ALA A 459 16.36 24.37 -6.40
N MET A 460 16.18 23.08 -6.08
CA MET A 460 16.82 22.45 -4.92
C MET A 460 18.34 22.35 -5.08
N GLY A 461 18.82 22.06 -6.29
CA GLY A 461 20.26 22.02 -6.57
C GLY A 461 20.91 23.40 -6.54
N LEU A 462 20.18 24.45 -6.93
CA LEU A 462 20.61 25.84 -6.78
C LEU A 462 20.71 26.24 -5.30
N LEU A 463 19.70 25.91 -4.49
CA LEU A 463 19.72 26.15 -3.05
C LEU A 463 20.88 25.42 -2.35
N LEU A 464 21.15 24.17 -2.73
CA LEU A 464 22.26 23.41 -2.16
C LEU A 464 23.63 24.03 -2.48
N ARG A 465 23.81 24.60 -3.68
CA ARG A 465 25.03 25.37 -4.01
C ARG A 465 25.21 26.59 -3.11
N GLU A 466 24.11 27.24 -2.73
CA GLU A 466 24.07 28.34 -1.75
C GLU A 466 24.08 27.86 -0.28
N ARG A 467 24.38 26.56 -0.05
CA ARG A 467 24.46 25.88 1.25
C ARG A 467 23.14 25.95 2.03
N ILE A 468 22.02 25.92 1.31
CA ILE A 468 20.68 25.88 1.87
C ILE A 468 20.13 24.46 1.74
N VAL A 469 19.72 23.88 2.87
CA VAL A 469 19.09 22.56 2.97
C VAL A 469 17.67 22.74 3.52
N PHE A 470 16.69 22.02 2.97
CA PHE A 470 15.28 22.17 3.35
C PHE A 470 14.69 20.87 3.90
N LEU A 471 14.24 20.90 5.15
CA LEU A 471 13.45 19.85 5.80
C LEU A 471 11.98 20.27 5.83
N GLY A 472 11.23 19.95 4.78
CA GLY A 472 9.86 20.42 4.56
C GLY A 472 8.75 19.39 4.76
N THR A 473 9.10 18.16 5.12
CA THR A 473 8.18 17.03 5.23
C THR A 473 8.31 16.34 6.58
N GLN A 474 7.45 15.36 6.84
CA GLN A 474 7.62 14.45 7.96
C GLN A 474 8.98 13.72 7.86
N ILE A 475 9.61 13.44 9.00
CA ILE A 475 10.93 12.81 9.05
C ILE A 475 10.78 11.28 9.00
N ASP A 476 11.18 10.68 7.88
CA ASP A 476 11.35 9.24 7.70
C ASP A 476 12.83 8.92 7.36
N ASP A 477 13.16 7.64 7.19
CA ASP A 477 14.53 7.21 6.90
C ASP A 477 15.05 7.76 5.56
N PHE A 478 14.19 7.87 4.54
CA PHE A 478 14.59 8.37 3.23
C PHE A 478 14.90 9.87 3.26
N VAL A 479 14.05 10.66 3.93
CA VAL A 479 14.26 12.09 4.14
C VAL A 479 15.50 12.32 5.01
N ALA A 480 15.68 11.54 6.07
CA ALA A 480 16.86 11.64 6.93
C ALA A 480 18.15 11.35 6.16
N ASP A 481 18.21 10.27 5.38
CA ASP A 481 19.37 9.93 4.55
C ASP A 481 19.71 11.04 3.55
N ALA A 482 18.69 11.65 2.94
CA ALA A 482 18.88 12.76 2.01
C ALA A 482 19.45 14.02 2.71
N ILE A 483 18.93 14.38 3.88
CA ILE A 483 19.41 15.54 4.66
C ILE A 483 20.82 15.28 5.19
N ILE A 484 21.08 14.10 5.75
CA ILE A 484 22.40 13.68 6.24
C ILE A 484 23.43 13.76 5.10
N SER A 485 23.10 13.21 3.94
CA SER A 485 23.99 13.23 2.77
C SER A 485 24.30 14.67 2.33
N GLN A 486 23.30 15.56 2.34
CA GLN A 486 23.49 16.97 1.98
C GLN A 486 24.38 17.70 2.99
N LEU A 487 24.15 17.52 4.30
CA LEU A 487 24.95 18.14 5.36
C LEU A 487 26.42 17.70 5.27
N LEU A 488 26.65 16.39 5.15
CA LEU A 488 28.01 15.83 5.02
C LEU A 488 28.71 16.29 3.74
N LEU A 489 27.97 16.39 2.63
CA LEU A 489 28.52 16.90 1.37
C LEU A 489 28.95 18.37 1.50
N LEU A 490 28.11 19.21 2.09
CA LEU A 490 28.40 20.63 2.28
C LEU A 490 29.58 20.84 3.23
N ASP A 491 29.69 20.05 4.31
CA ASP A 491 30.85 20.08 5.21
C ASP A 491 32.15 19.64 4.52
N ALA A 492 32.08 18.60 3.67
CA ALA A 492 33.23 18.12 2.92
C ALA A 492 33.71 19.13 1.87
N GLN A 493 32.79 19.91 1.28
CA GLN A 493 33.11 20.95 0.29
C GLN A 493 33.79 22.17 0.93
N ASP A 494 33.22 22.69 2.00
CA ASP A 494 33.77 23.84 2.72
C ASP A 494 33.30 23.80 4.19
N PRO A 495 34.16 23.38 5.14
CA PRO A 495 33.80 23.30 6.55
C PRO A 495 33.84 24.68 7.25
N THR A 496 34.30 25.73 6.57
CA THR A 496 34.45 27.07 7.19
C THR A 496 33.20 27.94 7.04
N LYS A 497 32.32 27.59 6.10
CA LYS A 497 31.09 28.33 5.82
C LYS A 497 29.88 27.69 6.47
N ASP A 498 29.01 28.54 6.99
CA ASP A 498 27.75 28.12 7.58
C ASP A 498 26.86 27.36 6.58
N ILE A 499 26.07 26.43 7.12
CA ILE A 499 25.00 25.72 6.41
C ILE A 499 23.67 26.23 6.98
N ARG A 500 22.71 26.57 6.11
CA ARG A 500 21.36 26.98 6.53
C ARG A 500 20.39 25.82 6.35
N LEU A 501 19.87 25.30 7.45
CA LEU A 501 18.87 24.25 7.48
C LEU A 501 17.50 24.84 7.81
N PHE A 502 16.62 24.95 6.81
CA PHE A 502 15.25 25.38 7.02
C PHE A 502 14.36 24.20 7.42
N ILE A 503 13.55 24.38 8.46
CA ILE A 503 12.74 23.33 9.07
C ILE A 503 11.27 23.76 9.06
N ASN A 504 10.45 23.00 8.35
CA ASN A 504 8.99 23.06 8.39
C ASN A 504 8.46 21.63 8.47
N SER A 505 8.39 21.09 9.68
CA SER A 505 8.09 19.67 9.90
C SER A 505 7.37 19.44 11.22
N THR A 506 6.43 18.50 11.21
CA THR A 506 5.71 18.03 12.40
C THR A 506 6.48 16.96 13.19
N GLY A 507 7.70 16.61 12.76
CA GLY A 507 8.52 15.54 13.32
C GLY A 507 8.38 14.24 12.53
N GLY A 508 8.65 13.10 13.17
CA GLY A 508 8.52 11.79 12.53
C GLY A 508 9.17 10.69 13.35
N SER A 509 9.86 9.78 12.66
CA SER A 509 10.60 8.70 13.30
C SER A 509 11.68 9.26 14.23
N LEU A 510 11.73 8.76 15.47
CA LEU A 510 12.70 9.20 16.46
C LEU A 510 14.13 8.85 16.03
N SER A 511 14.36 7.61 15.58
CA SER A 511 15.69 7.16 15.13
C SER A 511 16.22 8.00 13.96
N SER A 512 15.40 8.26 12.95
CA SER A 512 15.78 9.05 11.78
C SER A 512 16.06 10.51 12.16
N SER A 513 15.30 11.06 13.11
CA SER A 513 15.54 12.41 13.65
C SER A 513 16.82 12.49 14.49
N MET A 514 17.11 11.46 15.29
CA MET A 514 18.36 11.37 16.04
C MET A 514 19.57 11.23 15.12
N ALA A 515 19.45 10.51 14.00
CA ALA A 515 20.53 10.44 13.00
C ALA A 515 20.85 11.81 12.40
N ILE A 516 19.83 12.63 12.07
CA ILE A 516 20.06 14.01 11.64
C ILE A 516 20.73 14.82 12.76
N TYR A 517 20.23 14.70 14.00
CA TYR A 517 20.79 15.40 15.15
C TYR A 517 22.28 15.06 15.39
N ASP A 518 22.66 13.78 15.29
CA ASP A 518 24.03 13.33 15.43
C ASP A 518 24.92 13.93 14.33
N VAL A 519 24.42 14.01 13.09
CA VAL A 519 25.16 14.65 12.00
C VAL A 519 25.30 16.16 12.23
N LEU A 520 24.29 16.84 12.77
CA LEU A 520 24.42 18.25 13.18
C LEU A 520 25.53 18.46 14.21
N LYS A 521 25.78 17.49 15.09
CA LYS A 521 26.88 17.53 16.06
C LYS A 521 28.22 17.03 15.50
N LEU A 522 28.20 16.29 14.40
CA LEU A 522 29.38 15.72 13.74
C LEU A 522 30.04 16.71 12.76
N VAL A 523 29.24 17.48 12.03
CA VAL A 523 29.76 18.43 11.02
C VAL A 523 30.61 19.52 11.68
N ARG A 524 31.65 19.97 10.96
CA ARG A 524 32.59 21.00 11.42
C ARG A 524 32.07 22.40 11.09
N ALA A 525 31.36 22.54 9.97
CA ALA A 525 30.66 23.76 9.62
C ALA A 525 29.54 24.07 10.62
N ASP A 526 29.38 25.34 10.96
CA ASP A 526 28.26 25.79 11.76
C ASP A 526 26.94 25.59 10.99
N VAL A 527 25.93 25.02 11.67
CA VAL A 527 24.61 24.84 11.07
C VAL A 527 23.61 25.79 11.72
N SER A 528 23.13 26.75 10.93
CA SER A 528 22.03 27.63 11.31
C SER A 528 20.70 26.95 11.01
N THR A 529 19.96 26.61 12.05
CA THR A 529 18.62 26.01 11.94
C THR A 529 17.56 27.10 11.95
N ILE A 530 16.66 27.12 10.96
CA ILE A 530 15.66 28.17 10.80
C ILE A 530 14.28 27.53 10.67
N ALA A 531 13.43 27.71 11.69
CA ALA A 531 12.08 27.18 11.67
C ALA A 531 11.11 28.09 10.89
N LEU A 532 10.29 27.47 10.02
CA LEU A 532 9.24 28.09 9.22
C LEU A 532 7.91 27.36 9.49
N GLY A 533 6.82 28.08 9.74
CA GLY A 533 5.48 27.48 9.87
C GLY A 533 5.32 26.63 11.14
N ILE A 534 5.85 25.41 11.15
CA ILE A 534 5.87 24.55 12.34
C ILE A 534 7.18 23.74 12.47
N SER A 535 7.67 23.64 13.70
CA SER A 535 8.72 22.69 14.09
C SER A 535 8.28 21.95 15.35
N ALA A 536 7.65 20.79 15.17
CA ALA A 536 7.01 20.04 16.25
C ALA A 536 7.66 18.67 16.50
N SER A 537 7.47 18.12 17.70
CA SER A 537 7.95 16.79 18.07
C SER A 537 9.47 16.66 17.83
N THR A 538 9.94 15.58 17.21
CA THR A 538 11.35 15.34 16.93
C THR A 538 12.00 16.40 16.03
N ALA A 539 11.23 17.15 15.23
CA ALA A 539 11.77 18.27 14.45
C ALA A 539 12.21 19.44 15.35
N SER A 540 11.56 19.64 16.50
CA SER A 540 12.01 20.64 17.50
C SER A 540 13.37 20.28 18.11
N ILE A 541 13.69 18.99 18.19
CA ILE A 541 15.00 18.50 18.65
C ILE A 541 16.07 18.81 17.60
N VAL A 542 15.76 18.57 16.31
CA VAL A 542 16.64 18.95 15.19
C VAL A 542 16.86 20.46 15.16
N LEU A 543 15.81 21.26 15.36
CA LEU A 543 15.90 22.72 15.47
C LEU A 543 16.84 23.15 16.61
N GLY A 544 16.65 22.58 17.81
CA GLY A 544 17.51 22.83 18.97
C GLY A 544 18.94 22.29 18.82
N GLY A 545 19.18 21.40 17.86
CA GLY A 545 20.47 20.77 17.56
C GLY A 545 21.44 21.64 16.77
N GLY A 546 20.97 22.73 16.15
CA GLY A 546 21.82 23.70 15.43
C GLY A 546 22.89 24.36 16.30
N THR A 547 23.82 25.08 15.67
CA THR A 547 24.87 25.82 16.38
C THR A 547 24.24 26.90 17.26
N LYS A 548 24.61 26.93 18.54
CA LYS A 548 24.11 27.91 19.52
C LYS A 548 24.41 29.34 19.06
N GLY A 549 23.42 30.22 19.16
CA GLY A 549 23.44 31.58 18.62
C GLY A 549 22.94 31.69 17.17
N LYS A 550 22.71 30.56 16.48
CA LYS A 550 22.27 30.50 15.09
C LYS A 550 20.98 29.68 14.90
N ARG A 551 20.26 29.36 15.99
CA ARG A 551 18.96 28.68 15.97
C ARG A 551 17.86 29.73 15.92
N LEU A 552 17.08 29.78 14.85
CA LEU A 552 16.17 30.89 14.56
C LEU A 552 14.77 30.38 14.19
N ALA A 553 13.76 31.24 14.31
CA ALA A 553 12.41 30.97 13.81
C ALA A 553 11.77 32.22 13.22
N MET A 554 10.88 32.07 12.24
CA MET A 554 10.07 33.19 11.74
C MET A 554 9.01 33.59 12.75
N ALA A 555 8.58 34.86 12.74
CA ALA A 555 7.58 35.43 13.68
C ALA A 555 6.27 34.63 13.81
N ASN A 556 5.79 33.99 12.74
CA ASN A 556 4.55 33.20 12.74
C ASN A 556 4.73 31.71 13.03
N THR A 557 5.95 31.26 13.32
CA THR A 557 6.26 29.82 13.48
C THR A 557 5.76 29.28 14.81
N ARG A 558 5.25 28.05 14.83
CA ARG A 558 4.93 27.33 16.09
C ARG A 558 5.98 26.26 16.37
N ILE A 559 6.45 26.20 17.61
CA ILE A 559 7.38 25.16 18.07
C ILE A 559 6.65 24.31 19.09
N MET A 560 6.73 22.98 18.97
CA MET A 560 6.07 22.08 19.92
C MET A 560 7.02 20.99 20.38
N ILE A 561 7.09 20.82 21.70
CA ILE A 561 7.80 19.72 22.36
C ILE A 561 6.80 18.81 23.07
N HIS A 562 7.08 17.51 23.06
CA HIS A 562 6.37 16.48 23.80
C HIS A 562 7.28 15.26 23.98
N GLN A 563 6.89 14.33 24.84
CA GLN A 563 7.61 13.07 25.03
C GLN A 563 7.49 12.17 23.79
N PRO A 564 8.45 11.25 23.56
CA PRO A 564 8.31 10.24 22.52
C PRO A 564 7.04 9.41 22.72
N LEU A 565 6.22 9.32 21.68
CA LEU A 565 5.02 8.49 21.67
C LEU A 565 5.32 7.13 21.03
N GLY A 566 4.81 6.06 21.61
CA GLY A 566 4.99 4.70 21.12
C GLY A 566 3.99 3.74 21.77
N GLY A 567 3.83 2.56 21.19
CA GLY A 567 3.00 1.48 21.74
C GLY A 567 3.85 0.24 21.99
N ALA A 568 3.42 -0.59 22.95
CA ALA A 568 4.02 -1.89 23.20
C ALA A 568 3.01 -3.01 22.91
N SER A 569 3.43 -4.05 22.19
CA SER A 569 2.58 -5.22 21.87
C SER A 569 3.40 -6.50 21.71
N GLY A 570 2.79 -7.66 21.93
CA GLY A 570 3.45 -8.97 21.83
C GLY A 570 3.32 -9.81 23.10
N GLN A 571 4.24 -10.77 23.28
CA GLN A 571 4.32 -11.53 24.52
C GLN A 571 4.73 -10.61 25.68
N ALA A 572 4.49 -11.03 26.92
CA ALA A 572 4.81 -10.21 28.11
C ALA A 572 6.29 -9.73 28.11
N ILE A 573 7.21 -10.57 27.64
CA ILE A 573 8.64 -10.24 27.52
C ILE A 573 8.87 -9.17 26.45
N ASP A 574 8.21 -9.27 25.28
CA ASP A 574 8.34 -8.29 24.20
C ASP A 574 7.83 -6.91 24.63
N VAL A 575 6.71 -6.89 25.36
CA VAL A 575 6.13 -5.67 25.94
C VAL A 575 7.10 -5.04 26.94
N GLU A 576 7.74 -5.84 27.80
CA GLU A 576 8.73 -5.34 28.76
C GLU A 576 9.96 -4.74 28.06
N ILE A 577 10.46 -5.39 27.01
CA ILE A 577 11.60 -4.90 26.22
C ILE A 577 11.24 -3.57 25.53
N GLN A 578 10.08 -3.51 24.88
CA GLN A 578 9.61 -2.29 24.20
C GLN A 578 9.37 -1.14 25.18
N ALA A 579 8.81 -1.42 26.36
CA ALA A 579 8.63 -0.42 27.41
C ALA A 579 9.97 0.14 27.93
N ARG A 580 10.97 -0.73 28.13
CA ARG A 580 12.32 -0.31 28.53
C ARG A 580 12.96 0.60 27.48
N GLU A 581 12.82 0.26 26.20
CA GLU A 581 13.32 1.07 25.08
C GLU A 581 12.61 2.43 25.00
N MET A 582 11.29 2.48 25.22
CA MET A 582 10.56 3.76 25.28
C MET A 582 11.03 4.66 26.43
N MET A 583 11.27 4.08 27.61
CA MET A 583 11.81 4.83 28.75
C MET A 583 13.21 5.38 28.45
N HIS A 584 14.08 4.56 27.86
CA HIS A 584 15.40 5.00 27.42
C HIS A 584 15.34 6.17 26.44
N ASN A 585 14.47 6.07 25.44
CA ASN A 585 14.26 7.13 24.45
C ASN A 585 13.71 8.42 25.09
N LYS A 586 12.78 8.31 26.04
CA LYS A 586 12.27 9.46 26.80
C LYS A 586 13.37 10.15 27.59
N GLU A 587 14.20 9.39 28.31
CA GLU A 587 15.34 9.92 29.07
C GLU A 587 16.34 10.64 28.16
N ASN A 588 16.68 10.03 27.02
CA ASN A 588 17.61 10.61 26.05
C ASN A 588 17.09 11.93 25.47
N VAL A 589 15.83 11.96 25.02
CA VAL A 589 15.22 13.19 24.48
C VAL A 589 15.13 14.29 25.54
N THR A 590 14.75 13.94 26.78
CA THR A 590 14.69 14.89 27.90
C THR A 590 16.06 15.51 28.16
N ARG A 591 17.12 14.68 28.16
CA ARG A 591 18.50 15.15 28.32
C ARG A 591 18.92 16.09 27.19
N ILE A 592 18.65 15.73 25.93
CA ILE A 592 19.00 16.58 24.78
C ILE A 592 18.30 17.94 24.85
N ILE A 593 17.02 17.97 25.22
CA ILE A 593 16.27 19.22 25.37
C ILE A 593 16.83 20.04 26.55
N ALA A 594 17.13 19.41 27.69
CA ALA A 594 17.75 20.08 28.83
C ALA A 594 19.11 20.69 28.48
N GLU A 595 19.97 19.95 27.78
CA GLU A 595 21.30 20.43 27.34
C GLU A 595 21.20 21.59 26.33
N SER A 596 20.28 21.49 25.36
CA SER A 596 20.10 22.52 24.34
C SER A 596 19.44 23.80 24.86
N THR A 597 18.58 23.69 25.88
CA THR A 597 17.87 24.84 26.48
C THR A 597 18.59 25.43 27.69
N GLY A 598 19.45 24.68 28.37
CA GLY A 598 20.05 25.06 29.64
C GLY A 598 19.09 24.96 30.84
N ARG A 599 17.96 24.27 30.68
CA ARG A 599 16.98 24.05 31.76
C ARG A 599 17.27 22.75 32.52
N ASP A 600 16.84 22.70 33.78
CA ASP A 600 16.96 21.51 34.60
C ASP A 600 16.18 20.32 34.01
N TYR A 601 16.79 19.13 34.06
CA TYR A 601 16.23 17.89 33.52
C TYR A 601 14.80 17.61 34.04
N GLU A 602 14.57 17.77 35.34
CA GLU A 602 13.26 17.53 35.96
C GLU A 602 12.18 18.51 35.46
N GLN A 603 12.57 19.75 35.16
CA GLN A 603 11.65 20.75 34.62
C GLN A 603 11.26 20.38 33.18
N VAL A 604 12.25 20.02 32.35
CA VAL A 604 12.01 19.58 30.98
C VAL A 604 11.14 18.32 30.96
N GLN A 605 11.40 17.35 31.84
CA GLN A 605 10.61 16.12 31.95
C GLN A 605 9.13 16.40 32.21
N LYS A 606 8.82 17.38 33.07
CA LYS A 606 7.43 17.83 33.33
C LYS A 606 6.85 18.58 32.14
N ASP A 607 7.66 19.42 31.49
CA ASP A 607 7.22 20.27 30.39
C ASP A 607 6.89 19.46 29.12
N ILE A 608 7.58 18.34 28.87
CA ILE A 608 7.35 17.47 27.71
C ILE A 608 6.31 16.37 27.98
N ASP A 609 5.85 16.19 29.22
CA ASP A 609 4.90 15.11 29.54
C ASP A 609 3.56 15.26 28.77
N ARG A 610 3.25 16.49 28.36
CA ARG A 610 2.16 16.85 27.45
C ARG A 610 2.67 17.72 26.31
N ASP A 611 1.88 17.81 25.25
CA ASP A 611 2.13 18.71 24.13
C ASP A 611 2.23 20.16 24.62
N ARG A 612 3.42 20.74 24.49
CA ARG A 612 3.68 22.14 24.81
C ARG A 612 3.99 22.91 23.54
N TYR A 613 3.02 23.68 23.07
CA TYR A 613 3.18 24.58 21.94
C TYR A 613 3.66 25.95 22.42
N MET A 614 4.66 26.49 21.73
CA MET A 614 5.28 27.78 21.99
C MET A 614 5.24 28.65 20.73
N SER A 615 5.03 29.95 20.93
CA SER A 615 5.37 30.98 19.96
C SER A 615 6.90 31.09 19.82
N PRO A 616 7.43 31.78 18.79
CA PRO A 616 8.88 31.96 18.64
C PRO A 616 9.48 32.68 19.85
N ILE A 617 8.78 33.68 20.40
CA ILE A 617 9.23 34.43 21.57
C ILE A 617 9.32 33.51 22.81
N GLU A 618 8.26 32.74 23.07
CA GLU A 618 8.27 31.75 24.17
C GLU A 618 9.35 30.68 23.95
N ALA A 619 9.66 30.32 22.71
CA ALA A 619 10.71 29.34 22.41
C ALA A 619 12.13 29.90 22.61
N VAL A 620 12.34 31.21 22.43
CA VAL A 620 13.57 31.91 22.83
C VAL A 620 13.70 31.90 24.35
N GLU A 621 12.65 32.27 25.08
CA GLU A 621 12.61 32.23 26.55
C GLU A 621 12.79 30.81 27.10
N TYR A 622 12.30 29.81 26.36
CA TYR A 622 12.50 28.42 26.70
C TYR A 622 13.93 27.94 26.43
N GLY A 623 14.62 28.54 25.45
CA GLY A 623 16.00 28.26 25.07
C GLY A 623 16.17 27.30 23.89
N ILE A 624 15.08 26.94 23.18
CA ILE A 624 15.13 26.05 22.00
C ILE A 624 15.73 26.77 20.80
N ILE A 625 15.41 28.05 20.65
CA ILE A 625 15.96 28.95 19.63
C ILE A 625 16.64 30.14 20.30
N ASP A 626 17.50 30.83 19.56
CA ASP A 626 18.31 31.96 20.01
C ASP A 626 17.75 33.32 19.53
N GLY A 627 16.87 33.34 18.52
CA GLY A 627 16.29 34.57 18.01
C GLY A 627 15.09 34.37 17.08
N VAL A 628 14.32 35.44 16.91
CA VAL A 628 13.18 35.50 15.99
C VAL A 628 13.57 36.40 14.81
N ILE A 629 13.29 35.94 13.60
CA ILE A 629 13.48 36.72 12.38
C ILE A 629 12.12 37.35 12.05
N ASP A 630 12.08 38.68 11.99
CA ASP A 630 10.92 39.46 11.57
C ASP A 630 11.36 40.46 10.50
N GLU A 631 10.70 40.43 9.34
CA GLU A 631 11.10 41.14 8.11
C GLU A 631 12.59 40.94 7.76
N ASP A 632 13.43 41.97 7.92
CA ASP A 632 14.88 41.99 7.68
C ASP A 632 15.71 42.08 8.98
N ALA A 633 15.07 42.07 10.16
CA ALA A 633 15.72 42.19 11.45
C ALA A 633 15.72 40.85 12.20
N ILE A 634 16.90 40.37 12.57
CA ILE A 634 17.03 39.37 13.65
C ILE A 634 16.79 40.14 14.94
N ILE A 635 15.80 39.75 15.73
CA ILE A 635 15.55 40.29 17.07
C ILE A 635 16.27 39.38 18.08
N PRO A 636 17.53 39.66 18.47
CA PRO A 636 18.14 39.02 19.63
C PRO A 636 17.47 39.61 20.87
N LEU A 637 16.62 38.85 21.54
CA LEU A 637 16.06 39.25 22.82
C LEU A 637 17.11 39.01 23.91
N GLU A 638 17.64 40.09 24.51
CA GLU A 638 18.43 39.98 25.73
C GLU A 638 17.59 39.31 26.84
N PRO A 639 18.21 38.53 27.75
CA PRO A 639 17.50 37.87 28.83
C PRO A 639 16.80 38.92 29.71
N VAL A 640 15.48 38.83 29.80
CA VAL A 640 14.65 39.69 30.64
C VAL A 640 15.07 39.49 32.11
N PRO A 641 15.32 40.56 32.88
CA PRO A 641 15.72 40.43 34.28
C PRO A 641 14.63 39.72 35.10
N ASP A 642 15.07 38.90 36.06
CA ASP A 642 14.22 38.14 36.96
C ASP A 642 13.20 39.07 37.67
N ARG A 643 11.94 38.91 37.27
CA ARG A 643 10.71 39.59 37.74
C ARG A 643 10.32 40.87 36.99
N VAL A 644 9.57 40.68 35.91
CA VAL A 644 8.55 41.65 35.51
C VAL A 644 7.47 41.66 36.60
N LYS A 645 7.39 42.73 37.39
CA LYS A 645 6.24 42.96 38.26
C LYS A 645 5.03 43.22 37.36
N PRO A 646 3.89 42.53 37.56
CA PRO A 646 2.70 42.76 36.75
C PRO A 646 2.27 44.22 36.89
N THR A 647 2.06 44.89 35.76
CA THR A 647 1.69 46.32 35.69
C THR A 647 0.30 46.58 36.29
N LEU A 648 -0.50 45.54 36.55
CA LEU A 648 -1.86 45.65 37.07
C LEU A 648 -2.10 44.70 38.25
N SER A 649 -2.56 45.28 39.36
CA SER A 649 -2.97 44.59 40.58
C SER A 649 -4.45 44.20 40.51
N TYR A 650 -4.79 42.98 40.91
CA TYR A 650 -6.17 42.48 40.99
C TYR A 650 -7.08 43.36 41.87
N ASP A 651 -6.53 44.00 42.91
CA ASP A 651 -7.27 44.92 43.79
C ASP A 651 -7.67 46.23 43.11
N ALA A 652 -7.02 46.60 42.00
CA ALA A 652 -7.38 47.78 41.22
C ALA A 652 -8.52 47.47 40.23
N ILE A 653 -8.59 46.24 39.73
CA ILE A 653 -9.62 45.78 38.79
C ILE A 653 -10.97 45.56 39.51
N SER A 654 -10.95 45.15 40.79
CA SER A 654 -12.18 44.93 41.55
C SER A 654 -12.90 46.21 41.97
N LYS A 655 -12.26 47.38 41.85
CA LYS A 655 -12.82 48.66 42.32
C LYS A 655 -13.64 49.38 41.28
N ASP A 656 -13.44 49.12 39.99
CA ASP A 656 -14.19 49.80 38.93
C ASP A 656 -14.27 48.94 37.66
N LEU A 657 -15.31 48.11 37.58
CA LEU A 657 -15.48 47.12 36.51
C LEU A 657 -15.89 47.76 35.17
N GLU A 658 -16.58 48.91 35.22
CA GLU A 658 -17.15 49.56 34.03
C GLU A 658 -16.10 50.22 33.13
N LYS A 659 -14.97 50.68 33.70
CA LYS A 659 -13.88 51.30 32.95
C LYS A 659 -13.15 50.32 32.01
N PHE A 660 -13.24 49.02 32.30
CA PHE A 660 -12.64 47.97 31.49
C PHE A 660 -13.56 47.45 30.38
N LEU A 661 -14.88 47.68 30.48
CA LEU A 661 -15.85 47.20 29.49
C LEU A 661 -15.97 48.16 28.29
N ASN A 662 -15.68 49.45 28.46
CA ASN A 662 -15.59 50.43 27.38
C ASN A 662 -14.30 51.25 27.53
N PRO A 663 -13.19 50.87 26.87
CA PRO A 663 -12.05 51.76 26.77
C PRO A 663 -12.39 52.90 25.82
N ASP A 664 -12.33 54.15 26.30
CA ASP A 664 -12.31 55.33 25.42
C ASP A 664 -10.97 55.34 24.67
N ILE A 665 -11.01 54.96 23.40
CA ILE A 665 -9.87 55.02 22.49
C ILE A 665 -9.81 56.47 21.97
N PRO A 666 -8.79 57.26 22.29
CA PRO A 666 -8.62 58.57 21.67
C PRO A 666 -8.29 58.40 20.17
N ASP A 667 -8.89 59.22 19.32
CA ASP A 667 -8.88 59.14 17.84
C ASP A 667 -7.47 59.22 17.18
N GLU A 668 -6.39 59.33 17.96
CA GLU A 668 -5.02 59.50 17.43
C GLU A 668 -4.27 58.17 17.17
N GLU A 669 -4.82 57.01 17.54
CA GLU A 669 -4.20 55.68 17.30
C GLU A 669 -4.88 54.85 16.19
N ILE A 670 -5.62 55.50 15.28
CA ILE A 670 -6.04 54.85 14.02
C ILE A 670 -5.20 55.44 12.88
N ILE A 671 -4.03 54.83 12.62
CA ILE A 671 -3.32 54.89 11.34
C ILE A 671 -2.82 53.50 10.99
#